data_AF-A0A7X7KXJ3-F1
#
_entry.id   AF-A0A7X7KXJ3-F1
#
_cell.length_a   1.000
_cell.length_b   1.000
_cell.length_c   1.000
_cell.angle_alpha   90.00
_cell.angle_beta   90.00
_cell.angle_gamma   90.00
#
_symmetry.space_group_name_H-M   'P 1'
#
loop_
_entity.id
_entity.type
_entity.pdbx_description
1 polymer ?
#
loop_
_entity_poly.entity_id
_entity_poly.type
_entity_poly.pdbx_seq_one_letter_code
_entity_poly.pdbx_strand_id
1 'polypeptide(L)'
;MLNRKREKPAQAGERRLVPGITPRSLMASLLCMLLAGMYTQYSMVYIAENNQGPEQVLPVPAMAVLLLLVLVGGGLFALFRTRMLTRAELLCVMFTMLLAVPLMTQGFWHRFLGLISVPMRTASFDYADAYSDQLWPHGPNLLKNRLAEGGVETRGAAPVWEDVEYEAGRIARLPRLRNRDPDAVSSILFRLDAGREKRLAAGNPHLVSVLARASGLGPDSEIFCRVYADGDPGGNAMFTERQAEKRTYLHPTGFVRLGAYGQPLAGECRSHLLVEFGLRGRGEVIFADPKLMSVAALEGAFRGRKVIARAEYERLPPAARPPGAVIRPDNLWSPAGLGFILSGYIPLREWVRPALVWSAYILLLCGAFLAANVIMRKQWAESERYPLPNTRIPLAMIGAEETDDRAFAAVWRNRFMWAGFAFALTWGLLKGWHVFNPRIPDLAIEVPLGPYFRNPSLGGMFNVNFIVSIFIVSIAVFFDLNVLISLVLGYWLFRSLYWVGNWSNMKINIGFPWRYEQNIGGYIGYFLIVLVLSRKYLAGVLRAAWRGDAREPGEVFSHRGALLLLLGSCGGVLLWAHVVGASLLSMGVFFAFLVMLGFVSAKFRAECGLPFGYFTPYNAMIFVSLCGGLTVFGGEGMLIALLLSGFLTVTVFFLVPGTQFELIQVGKRMGIQPRHLLYTCLLGILGGLFIGGWVFLSNAYAFGGDNIRFQWAFNGLEFFMRRFRVEHAQATAALLRTAEQAAPDAPNWGARVMVVWGLITMALTLLRQFFAGFWFHPIGFILGGSHLNDGANWGSLLVAWAVRALVLKIGGASAVRNKLHPFFVGAFVGALATLLIFAVINSISVTQGDGTCYSEIP
;
A
#
# COMPACT_ATOMS: atom_id res chain seq x y z
N MET A 1 -18.23 58.26 22.86
CA MET A 1 -16.97 58.93 22.46
C MET A 1 -15.87 58.52 23.42
N LEU A 2 -14.86 57.77 22.96
CA LEU A 2 -13.48 57.73 23.50
C LEU A 2 -12.64 56.81 22.59
N ASN A 3 -11.48 57.33 22.20
CA ASN A 3 -10.61 56.93 21.09
C ASN A 3 -10.21 55.45 21.04
N ARG A 4 -10.66 54.71 20.02
CA ARG A 4 -9.91 53.58 19.45
C ARG A 4 -8.95 54.13 18.39
N LYS A 5 -7.66 54.22 18.72
CA LYS A 5 -6.60 54.33 17.73
C LYS A 5 -6.76 53.17 16.74
N ARG A 6 -7.19 53.49 15.51
CA ARG A 6 -7.02 52.61 14.35
C ARG A 6 -5.51 52.43 14.16
N GLU A 7 -4.98 51.29 14.60
CA GLU A 7 -3.70 50.81 14.09
C GLU A 7 -3.83 50.75 12.56
N LYS A 8 -3.02 51.56 11.87
CA LYS A 8 -2.82 51.44 10.44
C LYS A 8 -2.37 50.00 10.15
N PRO A 9 -2.92 49.31 9.14
CA PRO A 9 -2.35 48.05 8.69
C PRO A 9 -0.90 48.32 8.32
N ALA A 10 0.02 47.60 8.97
CA ALA A 10 1.42 47.61 8.62
C ALA A 10 1.55 47.42 7.10
N GLN A 11 2.26 48.33 6.44
CA GLN A 11 2.66 48.18 5.05
C GLN A 11 3.23 46.78 4.86
N ALA A 12 2.72 46.05 3.87
CA ALA A 12 3.18 44.73 3.48
C ALA A 12 4.59 44.83 2.91
N GLY A 13 5.60 44.93 3.78
CA GLY A 13 6.95 44.52 3.42
C GLY A 13 6.90 43.04 3.06
N GLU A 14 7.38 42.69 1.87
CA GLU A 14 7.47 41.31 1.40
C GLU A 14 8.09 40.44 2.50
N ARG A 15 7.29 39.60 3.15
CA ARG A 15 7.81 38.61 4.10
C ARG A 15 8.77 37.71 3.33
N ARG A 16 10.07 37.87 3.57
CA ARG A 16 11.13 37.07 2.95
C ARG A 16 10.84 35.58 3.19
N LEU A 17 10.73 34.81 2.11
CA LEU A 17 10.47 33.38 2.19
C LEU A 17 11.64 32.66 2.89
N VAL A 18 11.31 31.77 3.83
CA VAL A 18 12.30 31.01 4.61
C VAL A 18 12.60 29.65 3.97
N PRO A 19 13.86 29.16 4.01
CA PRO A 19 14.18 27.85 3.48
C PRO A 19 13.71 26.73 4.43
N GLY A 20 12.89 25.80 3.93
CA GLY A 20 12.57 24.55 4.62
C GLY A 20 13.54 23.39 4.33
N ILE A 21 14.06 23.29 3.10
CA ILE A 21 15.07 22.29 2.73
C ILE A 21 16.44 22.97 2.62
N THR A 22 17.38 22.51 3.44
CA THR A 22 18.80 22.89 3.50
C THR A 22 19.64 21.61 3.62
N PRO A 23 20.96 21.64 3.43
CA PRO A 23 21.79 20.42 3.55
C PRO A 23 21.60 19.70 4.90
N ARG A 24 21.47 20.45 6.00
CA ARG A 24 21.20 19.89 7.33
C ARG A 24 19.80 19.27 7.46
N SER A 25 18.76 19.90 6.91
CA SER A 25 17.40 19.34 6.99
C SER A 25 17.17 18.19 6.01
N LEU A 26 17.90 18.16 4.90
CA LEU A 26 17.97 17.02 3.99
C LEU A 26 18.60 15.81 4.69
N MET A 27 19.78 16.00 5.32
CA MET A 27 20.44 14.94 6.09
C MET A 27 19.55 14.45 7.24
N ALA A 28 18.95 15.37 7.99
CA ALA A 28 18.01 15.04 9.04
C ALA A 28 16.79 14.26 8.51
N SER A 29 16.24 14.64 7.35
CA SER A 29 15.12 13.91 6.73
C SER A 29 15.51 12.47 6.39
N LEU A 30 16.67 12.26 5.77
CA LEU A 30 17.15 10.91 5.41
C LEU A 30 17.39 10.05 6.66
N LEU A 31 18.07 10.59 7.68
CA LEU A 31 18.34 9.90 8.93
C LEU A 31 17.04 9.57 9.69
N CYS A 32 16.13 10.53 9.80
CA CYS A 32 14.88 10.34 10.52
C CYS A 32 13.96 9.33 9.81
N MET A 33 13.90 9.35 8.47
CA MET A 33 13.18 8.34 7.70
C MET A 33 13.82 6.94 7.85
N LEU A 34 15.15 6.85 7.89
CA LEU A 34 15.84 5.58 8.15
C LEU A 34 15.51 5.04 9.55
N LEU A 35 15.60 5.88 10.60
CA LEU A 35 15.24 5.50 11.96
C LEU A 35 13.77 5.09 12.08
N ALA A 36 12.86 5.84 11.44
CA ALA A 36 11.44 5.50 11.42
C ALA A 36 11.18 4.18 10.68
N GLY A 37 11.88 3.94 9.56
CA GLY A 37 11.83 2.68 8.81
C GLY A 37 12.34 1.50 9.63
N MET A 38 13.49 1.65 10.30
CA MET A 38 14.06 0.64 11.19
C MET A 38 13.11 0.32 12.36
N TYR A 39 12.59 1.35 13.04
CA TYR A 39 11.61 1.15 14.12
C TYR A 39 10.33 0.47 13.61
N THR A 40 9.82 0.88 12.44
CA THR A 40 8.64 0.26 11.82
C THR A 40 8.86 -1.22 11.55
N GLN A 41 9.97 -1.58 10.90
CA GLN A 41 10.24 -2.98 10.57
C GLN A 41 10.56 -3.80 11.83
N TYR A 42 11.29 -3.24 12.78
CA TYR A 42 11.61 -3.94 14.02
C TYR A 42 10.36 -4.23 14.87
N SER A 43 9.53 -3.21 15.13
CA SER A 43 8.33 -3.37 15.96
C SER A 43 7.24 -4.23 15.31
N MET A 44 6.94 -4.02 14.02
CA MET A 44 5.84 -4.75 13.35
C MET A 44 6.28 -6.09 12.80
N VAL A 45 7.48 -6.19 12.23
CA VAL A 45 7.87 -7.37 11.45
C VAL A 45 8.65 -8.37 12.29
N TYR A 46 9.63 -7.88 13.06
CA TYR A 46 10.46 -8.74 13.89
C TYR A 46 9.78 -9.11 15.21
N ILE A 47 9.39 -8.10 16.01
CA ILE A 47 8.76 -8.36 17.32
C ILE A 47 7.27 -8.72 17.14
N ALA A 48 6.61 -8.16 16.13
CA ALA A 48 5.18 -8.30 15.87
C ALA A 48 4.30 -7.83 17.04
N GLU A 49 4.68 -6.70 17.65
CA GLU A 49 4.00 -6.16 18.83
C GLU A 49 2.60 -5.66 18.48
N ASN A 50 2.44 -4.86 17.42
CA ASN A 50 1.14 -4.31 17.07
C ASN A 50 1.09 -3.84 15.61
N ASN A 51 0.07 -4.28 14.88
CA ASN A 51 -0.13 -3.87 13.49
C ASN A 51 -0.73 -2.46 13.35
N GLN A 52 -1.29 -1.88 14.40
CA GLN A 52 -2.05 -0.64 14.29
C GLN A 52 -1.22 0.62 14.55
N GLY A 53 -0.09 0.56 15.27
CA GLY A 53 0.67 1.75 15.68
C GLY A 53 1.23 2.56 14.51
N PRO A 54 1.98 1.96 13.58
CA PRO A 54 2.48 2.63 12.39
C PRO A 54 1.40 3.00 11.36
N GLU A 55 0.18 2.52 11.54
CA GLU A 55 -0.95 2.69 10.62
C GLU A 55 -1.99 3.72 11.10
N GLN A 56 -1.64 4.45 12.17
CA GLN A 56 -2.40 5.58 12.64
C GLN A 56 -2.30 6.78 11.69
N VAL A 57 -3.27 7.70 11.79
CA VAL A 57 -3.26 8.96 11.04
C VAL A 57 -2.03 9.83 11.33
N LEU A 58 -1.52 9.72 12.55
CA LEU A 58 -0.20 10.18 12.98
C LEU A 58 0.66 8.94 13.28
N PRO A 59 1.43 8.44 12.29
CA PRO A 59 2.17 7.20 12.46
C PRO A 59 3.10 7.25 13.66
N VAL A 60 2.96 6.28 14.57
CA VAL A 60 3.77 6.19 15.80
C VAL A 60 5.28 6.27 15.53
N PRO A 61 5.85 5.57 14.51
CA PRO A 61 7.27 5.71 14.14
C PRO A 61 7.69 7.15 13.82
N ALA A 62 6.91 7.85 12.99
CA ALA A 62 7.20 9.21 12.60
C ALA A 62 7.16 10.16 13.80
N MET A 63 6.15 9.99 14.67
CA MET A 63 5.96 10.82 15.85
C MET A 63 7.00 10.53 16.94
N ALA A 64 7.44 9.28 17.09
CA ALA A 64 8.52 8.89 18.00
C ALA A 64 9.86 9.52 17.60
N VAL A 65 10.23 9.41 16.32
CA VAL A 65 11.46 10.01 15.81
C VAL A 65 11.38 11.54 15.86
N LEU A 66 10.21 12.13 15.58
CA LEU A 66 9.98 13.56 15.77
C LEU A 66 10.17 13.99 17.23
N LEU A 67 9.62 13.24 18.18
CA LEU A 67 9.76 13.51 19.61
C LEU A 67 11.24 13.50 20.01
N LEU A 68 11.99 12.47 19.60
CA LEU A 68 13.43 12.39 19.83
C LEU A 68 14.17 13.60 19.24
N LEU A 69 13.85 13.97 18.00
CA LEU A 69 14.46 15.12 17.32
C LEU A 69 14.17 16.45 18.03
N VAL A 70 12.95 16.64 18.53
CA VAL A 70 12.55 17.83 19.30
C VAL A 70 13.28 17.89 20.65
N LEU A 71 13.38 16.76 21.35
CA LEU A 71 14.06 16.68 22.65
C LEU A 71 15.57 16.92 22.53
N VAL A 72 16.24 16.23 21.59
CA VAL A 72 17.67 16.39 21.33
C VAL A 72 17.98 17.80 20.83
N GLY A 73 17.23 18.31 19.85
CA GLY A 73 17.44 19.65 19.30
C GLY A 73 17.22 20.76 20.34
N GLY A 74 16.18 20.62 21.18
CA GLY A 74 15.92 21.56 22.28
C GLY A 74 16.98 21.50 23.38
N GLY A 75 17.43 20.30 23.76
CA GLY A 75 18.49 20.09 24.74
C GLY A 75 19.83 20.68 24.29
N LEU A 76 20.23 20.42 23.04
CA LEU A 76 21.45 20.99 22.48
C LEU A 76 21.39 22.52 22.37
N PHE A 77 20.23 23.09 22.03
CA PHE A 77 20.06 24.55 22.05
C PHE A 77 20.11 25.10 23.48
N ALA A 78 19.57 24.40 24.47
CA ALA A 78 19.64 24.82 25.86
C ALA A 78 21.08 24.82 26.39
N LEU A 79 21.88 23.83 26.01
CA LEU A 79 23.28 23.66 26.42
C LEU A 79 24.25 24.57 25.66
N PHE A 80 24.18 24.57 24.33
CA PHE A 80 25.19 25.17 23.45
C PHE A 80 24.71 26.43 22.72
N ARG A 81 23.44 26.84 22.90
CA ARG A 81 22.80 27.96 22.18
C ARG A 81 22.88 27.86 20.65
N THR A 82 23.17 26.66 20.15
CA THR A 82 23.31 26.36 18.73
C THR A 82 22.08 25.60 18.27
N ARG A 83 21.39 26.12 17.24
CA ARG A 83 20.17 25.50 16.73
C ARG A 83 20.49 24.51 15.61
N MET A 84 20.15 23.24 15.82
CA MET A 84 20.28 22.21 14.79
C MET A 84 19.41 22.50 13.57
N LEU A 85 18.12 22.75 13.77
CA LEU A 85 17.12 22.97 12.71
C LEU A 85 16.20 24.14 13.07
N THR A 86 15.87 24.99 12.10
CA THR A 86 14.81 26.01 12.25
C THR A 86 13.44 25.34 12.32
N ARG A 87 12.42 26.07 12.78
CA ARG A 87 11.04 25.56 12.81
C ARG A 87 10.54 25.18 11.40
N ALA A 88 10.94 25.93 10.37
CA ALA A 88 10.63 25.62 8.98
C ALA A 88 11.30 24.32 8.48
N GLU A 89 12.56 24.10 8.84
CA GLU A 89 13.28 22.86 8.53
C GLU A 89 12.69 21.67 9.27
N LEU A 90 12.36 21.83 10.55
CA LEU A 90 11.75 20.80 11.37
C LEU A 90 10.36 20.42 10.85
N LEU A 91 9.58 21.39 10.35
CA LEU A 91 8.32 21.12 9.65
C LEU A 91 8.55 20.22 8.42
N CYS A 92 9.52 20.55 7.57
CA CYS A 92 9.84 19.74 6.39
C CYS A 92 10.28 18.32 6.78
N VAL A 93 11.18 18.16 7.77
CA VAL A 93 11.62 16.84 8.26
C VAL A 93 10.46 16.03 8.83
N MET A 94 9.54 16.67 9.55
CA MET A 94 8.34 16.02 10.06
C MET A 94 7.45 15.52 8.92
N PHE A 95 7.17 16.36 7.91
CA PHE A 95 6.30 15.98 6.80
C PHE A 95 6.94 14.96 5.85
N THR A 96 8.27 14.93 5.70
CA THR A 96 8.92 13.82 4.96
C THR A 96 8.63 12.48 5.65
N MET A 97 8.73 12.41 6.98
CA MET A 97 8.37 11.19 7.73
C MET A 97 6.89 10.84 7.67
N LEU A 98 5.99 11.82 7.84
CA LEU A 98 4.54 11.59 7.78
C LEU A 98 4.07 11.08 6.40
N LEU A 99 4.79 11.42 5.33
CA LEU A 99 4.57 10.88 3.99
C LEU A 99 5.24 9.52 3.77
N ALA A 100 6.44 9.32 4.32
CA ALA A 100 7.24 8.12 4.10
C ALA A 100 6.73 6.90 4.86
N VAL A 101 6.42 7.04 6.16
CA VAL A 101 6.07 5.90 7.03
C VAL A 101 4.86 5.12 6.53
N PRO A 102 3.75 5.74 6.04
CA PRO A 102 2.64 4.98 5.46
C PRO A 102 3.04 4.07 4.28
N LEU A 103 4.06 4.47 3.49
CA LEU A 103 4.59 3.65 2.40
C LEU A 103 5.53 2.55 2.91
N MET A 104 6.18 2.75 4.06
CA MET A 104 7.05 1.75 4.71
C MET A 104 6.25 0.59 5.33
N THR A 105 4.94 0.79 5.55
CA THR A 105 4.04 -0.16 6.23
C THR A 105 3.11 -0.87 5.25
N GLN A 106 1.92 -1.31 5.72
CA GLN A 106 0.86 -1.88 4.90
C GLN A 106 0.33 -0.96 3.79
N GLY A 107 0.63 0.35 3.80
CA GLY A 107 0.29 1.25 2.70
C GLY A 107 1.11 1.00 1.42
N PHE A 108 2.21 0.24 1.51
CA PHE A 108 2.89 -0.29 0.33
C PHE A 108 3.73 -1.54 0.68
N TRP A 109 4.89 -1.39 1.33
CA TRP A 109 5.90 -2.47 1.46
C TRP A 109 5.42 -3.74 2.17
N HIS A 110 4.63 -3.64 3.24
CA HIS A 110 4.14 -4.83 3.97
C HIS A 110 3.03 -5.59 3.25
N ARG A 111 2.66 -5.20 2.03
CA ARG A 111 1.76 -5.97 1.16
C ARG A 111 2.35 -6.22 -0.21
N PHE A 112 3.22 -5.33 -0.64
CA PHE A 112 3.80 -5.31 -1.97
C PHE A 112 4.52 -6.63 -2.30
N LEU A 113 5.51 -7.05 -1.51
CA LEU A 113 6.29 -8.26 -1.81
C LEU A 113 5.43 -9.52 -1.85
N GLY A 114 4.57 -9.71 -0.84
CA GLY A 114 3.64 -10.82 -0.80
C GLY A 114 2.74 -10.85 -2.05
N LEU A 115 2.03 -9.75 -2.34
CA LEU A 115 1.07 -9.67 -3.45
C LEU A 115 1.71 -9.89 -4.83
N ILE A 116 2.85 -9.25 -5.12
CA ILE A 116 3.51 -9.41 -6.43
C ILE A 116 4.11 -10.80 -6.62
N SER A 117 4.38 -11.52 -5.53
CA SER A 117 4.95 -12.86 -5.57
C SER A 117 3.90 -13.95 -5.80
N VAL A 118 2.66 -13.75 -5.34
CA VAL A 118 1.60 -14.76 -5.38
C VAL A 118 1.42 -15.36 -6.78
N PRO A 119 1.32 -14.58 -7.87
CA PRO A 119 1.06 -15.15 -9.19
C PRO A 119 2.09 -16.17 -9.66
N MET A 120 3.34 -16.02 -9.22
CA MET A 120 4.41 -16.95 -9.58
C MET A 120 4.63 -18.04 -8.52
N ARG A 121 4.63 -17.69 -7.23
CA ARG A 121 4.96 -18.62 -6.14
C ARG A 121 3.91 -19.71 -5.91
N THR A 122 2.63 -19.47 -6.19
CA THR A 122 1.58 -20.49 -6.02
C THR A 122 1.54 -21.51 -7.15
N ALA A 123 2.48 -21.46 -8.11
CA ALA A 123 2.52 -22.30 -9.32
C ALA A 123 1.18 -22.35 -10.08
N SER A 124 0.37 -21.30 -9.94
CA SER A 124 -0.95 -21.21 -10.55
C SER A 124 -0.82 -20.52 -11.90
N PHE A 125 -0.51 -21.30 -12.93
CA PHE A 125 -0.28 -20.78 -14.29
C PHE A 125 -1.55 -20.29 -14.99
N ASP A 126 -2.74 -20.57 -14.44
CA ASP A 126 -4.06 -20.14 -14.93
C ASP A 126 -4.22 -18.62 -15.12
N TYR A 127 -3.39 -17.82 -14.45
CA TYR A 127 -3.43 -16.35 -14.53
C TYR A 127 -2.03 -15.74 -14.63
N ALA A 128 -1.00 -16.57 -14.84
CA ALA A 128 0.38 -16.10 -15.01
C ALA A 128 0.54 -15.29 -16.30
N ASP A 129 -0.24 -15.60 -17.35
CA ASP A 129 -0.20 -14.86 -18.62
C ASP A 129 -0.85 -13.49 -18.55
N ALA A 130 -1.79 -13.29 -17.62
CA ALA A 130 -2.28 -11.95 -17.30
C ALA A 130 -1.25 -11.13 -16.52
N TYR A 131 -0.15 -11.73 -16.04
CA TYR A 131 0.84 -11.06 -15.21
C TYR A 131 2.09 -10.68 -16.01
N SER A 132 2.26 -9.37 -16.20
CA SER A 132 3.41 -8.83 -16.92
C SER A 132 4.74 -9.16 -16.23
N ASP A 133 5.69 -9.68 -17.01
CA ASP A 133 7.07 -9.96 -16.56
C ASP A 133 7.76 -8.70 -15.99
N GLN A 134 7.30 -7.49 -16.31
CA GLN A 134 7.93 -6.25 -15.86
C GLN A 134 7.66 -5.90 -14.38
N LEU A 135 6.71 -6.58 -13.74
CA LEU A 135 6.16 -6.20 -12.43
C LEU A 135 6.76 -6.97 -11.25
N TRP A 136 7.60 -7.98 -11.49
CA TRP A 136 8.18 -8.83 -10.45
C TRP A 136 9.68 -9.07 -10.69
N PRO A 137 10.47 -9.38 -9.65
CA PRO A 137 11.91 -9.56 -9.80
C PRO A 137 12.26 -10.94 -10.36
N HIS A 138 12.91 -10.98 -11.52
CA HIS A 138 13.32 -12.21 -12.18
C HIS A 138 14.63 -12.06 -12.97
N GLY A 139 15.32 -13.17 -13.21
CA GLY A 139 16.44 -13.24 -14.14
C GLY A 139 15.99 -13.16 -15.61
N PRO A 140 16.90 -12.87 -16.57
CA PRO A 140 16.52 -12.79 -17.98
C PRO A 140 15.90 -14.11 -18.47
N ASN A 141 14.91 -14.04 -19.37
CA ASN A 141 14.37 -15.22 -20.03
C ASN A 141 15.40 -15.76 -21.03
N LEU A 142 16.00 -16.91 -20.72
CA LEU A 142 17.06 -17.53 -21.51
C LEU A 142 16.53 -18.16 -22.82
N LEU A 143 15.24 -18.51 -22.86
CA LEU A 143 14.57 -19.10 -24.03
C LEU A 143 13.87 -18.07 -24.93
N LYS A 144 13.94 -16.78 -24.58
CA LYS A 144 13.30 -15.71 -25.35
C LYS A 144 13.82 -15.70 -26.79
N ASN A 145 12.90 -15.72 -27.75
CA ASN A 145 13.18 -15.73 -29.19
C ASN A 145 14.03 -16.92 -29.68
N ARG A 146 14.14 -18.01 -28.92
CA ARG A 146 14.84 -19.23 -29.36
C ARG A 146 13.94 -20.26 -30.03
N LEU A 147 12.62 -20.15 -29.85
CA LEU A 147 11.66 -21.00 -30.54
C LEU A 147 11.49 -20.52 -31.99
N ALA A 148 12.34 -21.03 -32.88
CA ALA A 148 12.33 -20.73 -34.31
C ALA A 148 12.75 -21.96 -35.12
N GLU A 149 12.34 -22.01 -36.39
CA GLU A 149 12.71 -23.06 -37.34
C GLU A 149 14.24 -23.08 -37.52
N GLY A 150 14.89 -24.20 -37.16
CA GLY A 150 16.34 -24.35 -37.13
C GLY A 150 17.05 -23.85 -35.86
N GLY A 151 16.32 -23.25 -34.91
CA GLY A 151 16.85 -22.78 -33.61
C GLY A 151 16.72 -23.78 -32.46
N VAL A 152 16.08 -24.93 -32.70
CA VAL A 152 15.83 -25.98 -31.72
C VAL A 152 16.33 -27.33 -32.25
N GLU A 153 16.93 -28.12 -31.37
CA GLU A 153 17.25 -29.52 -31.66
C GLU A 153 15.99 -30.39 -31.50
N THR A 154 15.92 -31.53 -32.16
CA THR A 154 14.74 -32.39 -32.14
C THR A 154 15.12 -33.83 -31.79
N ARG A 155 14.25 -34.50 -31.03
CA ARG A 155 14.39 -35.93 -30.70
C ARG A 155 13.08 -36.63 -31.05
N GLY A 156 13.17 -37.78 -31.70
CA GLY A 156 11.99 -38.48 -32.23
C GLY A 156 11.54 -37.93 -33.58
N ALA A 157 10.23 -37.77 -33.79
CA ALA A 157 9.69 -37.24 -35.03
C ALA A 157 9.98 -35.73 -35.17
N ALA A 158 10.35 -35.29 -36.37
CA ALA A 158 10.56 -33.87 -36.64
C ALA A 158 9.25 -33.09 -36.49
N PRO A 159 9.27 -31.89 -35.85
CA PRO A 159 8.10 -31.04 -35.72
C PRO A 159 7.67 -30.50 -37.08
N VAL A 160 6.35 -30.38 -37.27
CA VAL A 160 5.76 -29.64 -38.38
C VAL A 160 5.63 -28.18 -37.97
N TRP A 161 6.19 -27.26 -38.74
CA TRP A 161 6.09 -25.83 -38.45
C TRP A 161 4.91 -25.21 -39.19
N GLU A 162 4.05 -24.50 -38.47
CA GLU A 162 2.84 -23.90 -39.01
C GLU A 162 2.54 -22.55 -38.37
N ASP A 163 1.89 -21.66 -39.13
CA ASP A 163 1.43 -20.38 -38.61
C ASP A 163 0.18 -20.60 -37.76
N VAL A 164 0.32 -20.35 -36.46
CA VAL A 164 -0.74 -20.58 -35.47
C VAL A 164 -0.98 -19.30 -34.69
N GLU A 165 -2.25 -18.92 -34.60
CA GLU A 165 -2.69 -17.91 -33.65
C GLU A 165 -2.70 -18.53 -32.24
N TYR A 166 -1.73 -18.13 -31.41
CA TYR A 166 -1.58 -18.67 -30.06
C TYR A 166 -2.20 -17.76 -28.99
N GLU A 167 -2.19 -16.46 -29.23
CA GLU A 167 -2.92 -15.44 -28.46
C GLU A 167 -3.75 -14.60 -29.44
N ALA A 168 -4.84 -13.99 -28.96
CA ALA A 168 -5.73 -13.21 -29.82
C ALA A 168 -4.95 -12.12 -30.59
N GLY A 169 -4.95 -12.21 -31.91
CA GLY A 169 -4.23 -11.30 -32.82
C GLY A 169 -2.71 -11.52 -32.91
N ARG A 170 -2.16 -12.56 -32.26
CA ARG A 170 -0.73 -12.93 -32.35
C ARG A 170 -0.55 -14.27 -33.06
N ILE A 171 -0.05 -14.19 -34.29
CA ILE A 171 0.29 -15.34 -35.11
C ILE A 171 1.80 -15.52 -35.08
N ALA A 172 2.25 -16.75 -34.85
CA ALA A 172 3.66 -17.13 -34.96
C ALA A 172 3.78 -18.49 -35.64
N ARG A 173 4.93 -18.72 -36.29
CA ARG A 173 5.27 -20.03 -36.86
C ARG A 173 5.78 -20.94 -35.74
N LEU A 174 4.99 -21.93 -35.34
CA LEU A 174 5.20 -22.73 -34.13
C LEU A 174 5.39 -24.22 -34.47
N PRO A 175 6.15 -24.98 -33.66
CA PRO A 175 6.34 -26.40 -33.87
C PRO A 175 5.14 -27.21 -33.34
N ARG A 176 4.60 -28.05 -34.20
CA ARG A 176 3.62 -29.09 -33.89
C ARG A 176 4.31 -30.45 -33.84
N LEU A 177 4.28 -31.08 -32.68
CA LEU A 177 4.73 -32.46 -32.49
C LEU A 177 3.55 -33.41 -32.65
N ARG A 178 3.77 -34.54 -33.33
CA ARG A 178 2.73 -35.53 -33.63
C ARG A 178 3.25 -36.94 -33.44
N ASN A 179 2.59 -37.68 -32.55
CA ASN A 179 2.88 -39.08 -32.27
C ASN A 179 1.68 -39.96 -32.66
N ARG A 180 1.94 -41.00 -33.45
CA ARG A 180 0.93 -42.00 -33.81
C ARG A 180 0.92 -43.19 -32.85
N ASP A 181 2.09 -43.58 -32.36
CA ASP A 181 2.26 -44.74 -31.49
C ASP A 181 2.18 -44.38 -29.99
N PRO A 182 1.64 -45.27 -29.13
CA PRO A 182 1.56 -45.06 -27.68
C PRO A 182 2.92 -44.94 -26.97
N ASP A 183 3.98 -45.50 -27.55
CA ASP A 183 5.33 -45.47 -26.97
C ASP A 183 6.23 -44.41 -27.60
N ALA A 184 5.73 -43.67 -28.61
CA ALA A 184 6.50 -42.64 -29.29
C ALA A 184 6.80 -41.46 -28.35
N VAL A 185 8.01 -40.95 -28.45
CA VAL A 185 8.46 -39.73 -27.77
C VAL A 185 8.97 -38.77 -28.83
N SER A 186 8.37 -37.59 -28.90
CA SER A 186 8.83 -36.51 -29.77
C SER A 186 9.04 -35.25 -28.92
N SER A 187 10.14 -34.55 -29.12
CA SER A 187 10.48 -33.36 -28.33
C SER A 187 11.32 -32.35 -29.09
N ILE A 188 11.25 -31.11 -28.61
CA ILE A 188 12.13 -30.01 -28.98
C ILE A 188 13.10 -29.73 -27.83
N LEU A 189 14.37 -29.48 -28.14
CA LEU A 189 15.44 -29.27 -27.18
C LEU A 189 16.09 -27.91 -27.41
N PHE A 190 16.30 -27.20 -26.30
CA PHE A 190 17.05 -25.95 -26.27
C PHE A 190 18.41 -26.19 -25.63
N ARG A 191 19.47 -25.95 -26.40
CA ARG A 191 20.85 -25.99 -25.90
C ARG A 191 21.25 -24.64 -25.28
N LEU A 192 21.67 -24.67 -24.03
CA LEU A 192 22.14 -23.51 -23.26
C LEU A 192 23.60 -23.74 -22.85
N ASP A 193 24.52 -22.96 -23.41
CA ASP A 193 25.95 -23.11 -23.13
C ASP A 193 26.36 -22.30 -21.90
N ALA A 194 26.90 -22.96 -20.87
CA ALA A 194 27.28 -22.34 -19.59
C ALA A 194 28.36 -21.26 -19.73
N GLY A 195 29.28 -21.42 -20.70
CA GLY A 195 30.34 -20.42 -20.97
C GLY A 195 29.83 -19.14 -21.65
N ARG A 196 28.79 -19.26 -22.49
CA ARG A 196 28.16 -18.12 -23.20
C ARG A 196 27.13 -17.43 -22.31
N GLU A 197 26.43 -18.20 -21.50
CA GLU A 197 25.42 -17.74 -20.57
C GLU A 197 26.01 -17.56 -19.18
N LYS A 198 26.78 -16.47 -18.98
CA LYS A 198 27.38 -16.09 -17.68
C LYS A 198 26.38 -16.00 -16.50
N ARG A 199 25.08 -16.12 -16.76
CA ARG A 199 23.98 -16.06 -15.78
C ARG A 199 23.23 -17.39 -15.62
N LEU A 200 23.65 -18.45 -16.32
CA LEU A 200 23.12 -19.79 -16.17
C LEU A 200 23.68 -20.39 -14.86
N ALA A 201 22.96 -20.16 -13.77
CA ALA A 201 23.30 -20.71 -12.47
C ALA A 201 22.41 -21.94 -12.21
N ALA A 202 22.74 -23.08 -12.80
CA ALA A 202 21.90 -24.28 -12.83
C ALA A 202 21.31 -24.70 -11.46
N GLY A 203 22.10 -24.57 -10.39
CA GLY A 203 21.69 -24.91 -9.02
C GLY A 203 20.79 -23.89 -8.32
N ASN A 204 20.55 -22.71 -8.93
CA ASN A 204 19.59 -21.74 -8.41
C ASN A 204 18.16 -22.13 -8.80
N PRO A 205 17.14 -21.72 -8.03
CA PRO A 205 15.75 -21.98 -8.38
C PRO A 205 15.34 -21.21 -9.65
N HIS A 206 14.66 -21.89 -10.56
CA HIS A 206 14.17 -21.36 -11.83
C HIS A 206 12.65 -21.55 -11.99
N LEU A 207 12.07 -20.71 -12.82
CA LEU A 207 10.77 -20.88 -13.43
C LEU A 207 11.00 -21.45 -14.84
N VAL A 208 10.38 -22.59 -15.13
CA VAL A 208 10.31 -23.18 -16.47
C VAL A 208 8.85 -23.25 -16.87
N SER A 209 8.46 -22.66 -17.99
CA SER A 209 7.09 -22.77 -18.49
C SER A 209 7.02 -22.67 -20.01
N VAL A 210 5.94 -23.19 -20.60
CA VAL A 210 5.65 -23.13 -22.04
C VAL A 210 4.13 -23.10 -22.23
N LEU A 211 3.65 -22.38 -23.23
CA LEU A 211 2.27 -22.52 -23.68
C LEU A 211 2.15 -23.78 -24.52
N ALA A 212 1.19 -24.64 -24.21
CA ALA A 212 0.92 -25.86 -24.94
C ALA A 212 -0.55 -25.91 -25.35
N ARG A 213 -0.81 -26.35 -26.59
CA ARG A 213 -2.14 -26.76 -27.04
C ARG A 213 -2.05 -28.18 -27.54
N ALA A 214 -2.67 -29.09 -26.82
CA ALA A 214 -2.72 -30.50 -27.18
C ALA A 214 -4.04 -30.84 -27.86
N SER A 215 -4.03 -31.89 -28.68
CA SER A 215 -5.26 -32.46 -29.26
C SER A 215 -5.11 -33.96 -29.48
N GLY A 216 -6.21 -34.69 -29.30
CA GLY A 216 -6.23 -36.14 -29.53
C GLY A 216 -5.26 -36.95 -28.66
N LEU A 217 -5.00 -36.51 -27.43
CA LEU A 217 -4.16 -37.22 -26.47
C LEU A 217 -4.80 -38.56 -26.08
N GLY A 218 -4.01 -39.64 -26.12
CA GLY A 218 -4.39 -40.94 -25.57
C GLY A 218 -4.42 -40.95 -24.03
N PRO A 219 -4.98 -42.01 -23.40
CA PRO A 219 -5.12 -42.09 -21.94
C PRO A 219 -3.79 -42.01 -21.16
N ASP A 220 -2.72 -42.53 -21.76
CA ASP A 220 -1.37 -42.58 -21.18
C ASP A 220 -0.42 -41.51 -21.77
N SER A 221 -0.96 -40.59 -22.58
CA SER A 221 -0.16 -39.55 -23.22
C SER A 221 0.14 -38.42 -22.25
N GLU A 222 1.40 -37.98 -22.26
CA GLU A 222 1.93 -37.03 -21.30
C GLU A 222 2.79 -35.97 -22.01
N ILE A 223 2.54 -34.72 -21.66
CA ILE A 223 3.37 -33.57 -22.06
C ILE A 223 4.33 -33.31 -20.92
N PHE A 224 5.62 -33.22 -21.23
CA PHE A 224 6.65 -33.12 -20.21
C PHE A 224 7.68 -32.05 -20.52
N CYS A 225 8.35 -31.60 -19.46
CA CYS A 225 9.60 -30.86 -19.56
C CYS A 225 10.68 -31.53 -18.71
N ARG A 226 11.85 -31.77 -19.31
CA ARG A 226 13.03 -32.35 -18.67
C ARG A 226 14.25 -31.51 -18.95
N VAL A 227 15.15 -31.43 -17.98
CA VAL A 227 16.42 -30.71 -18.12
C VAL A 227 17.57 -31.68 -17.93
N TYR A 228 18.45 -31.77 -18.91
CA TYR A 228 19.64 -32.63 -18.83
C TYR A 228 20.87 -31.77 -18.64
N ALA A 229 21.69 -32.16 -17.67
CA ALA A 229 23.02 -31.59 -17.44
C ALA A 229 24.10 -32.59 -17.82
N ASP A 230 25.31 -32.08 -18.04
CA ASP A 230 26.46 -32.91 -18.41
C ASP A 230 26.70 -34.05 -17.41
N GLY A 231 26.67 -35.29 -17.91
CA GLY A 231 26.93 -36.49 -17.10
C GLY A 231 25.76 -36.99 -16.28
N ASP A 232 24.57 -36.37 -16.39
CA ASP A 232 23.32 -36.87 -15.79
C ASP A 232 22.38 -37.41 -16.88
N PRO A 233 22.40 -38.74 -17.15
CA PRO A 233 21.53 -39.35 -18.14
C PRO A 233 20.06 -39.44 -17.69
N GLY A 234 19.77 -39.28 -16.40
CA GLY A 234 18.41 -39.36 -15.86
C GLY A 234 17.60 -38.11 -16.18
N GLY A 235 18.25 -36.95 -16.17
CA GLY A 235 17.62 -35.65 -16.38
C GLY A 235 16.69 -35.27 -15.22
N ASN A 236 16.59 -33.98 -14.95
CA ASN A 236 15.70 -33.44 -13.95
C ASN A 236 14.30 -33.21 -14.56
N ALA A 237 13.29 -33.93 -14.07
CA ALA A 237 11.91 -33.76 -14.52
C ALA A 237 11.30 -32.51 -13.88
N MET A 238 10.99 -31.51 -14.69
CA MET A 238 10.44 -30.24 -14.21
C MET A 238 8.92 -30.34 -14.01
N PHE A 239 8.19 -30.82 -15.03
CA PHE A 239 6.76 -31.07 -14.94
C PHE A 239 6.32 -32.17 -15.92
N THR A 240 5.17 -32.78 -15.64
CA THR A 240 4.50 -33.75 -16.52
C THR A 240 3.00 -33.56 -16.38
N GLU A 241 2.29 -33.40 -17.49
CA GLU A 241 0.88 -33.05 -17.54
C GLU A 241 0.14 -33.93 -18.56
N ARG A 242 -1.06 -34.37 -18.21
CA ARG A 242 -1.90 -35.27 -19.02
C ARG A 242 -2.96 -34.54 -19.83
N GLN A 243 -3.15 -33.26 -19.58
CA GLN A 243 -4.13 -32.43 -20.28
C GLN A 243 -3.54 -31.05 -20.53
N ALA A 244 -3.57 -30.60 -21.78
CA ALA A 244 -3.15 -29.26 -22.18
C ALA A 244 -4.07 -28.68 -23.27
N GLU A 245 -5.38 -28.83 -23.07
CA GLU A 245 -6.39 -28.20 -23.91
C GLU A 245 -7.52 -27.71 -23.03
N LYS A 246 -7.61 -26.38 -22.87
CA LYS A 246 -8.70 -25.74 -22.13
C LYS A 246 -8.95 -24.36 -22.69
N ARG A 247 -10.09 -24.20 -23.37
CA ARG A 247 -10.54 -22.86 -23.78
C ARG A 247 -10.98 -22.09 -22.54
N THR A 248 -10.32 -20.98 -22.29
CA THR A 248 -10.62 -20.05 -21.21
C THR A 248 -10.80 -18.64 -21.75
N TYR A 249 -11.27 -17.73 -20.93
CA TYR A 249 -11.34 -16.32 -21.33
C TYR A 249 -9.94 -15.74 -21.67
N LEU A 250 -8.91 -16.09 -20.90
CA LEU A 250 -7.52 -15.67 -21.18
C LEU A 250 -6.92 -16.35 -22.41
N HIS A 251 -7.29 -17.61 -22.65
CA HIS A 251 -6.78 -18.40 -23.78
C HIS A 251 -7.94 -18.96 -24.64
N PRO A 252 -8.57 -18.13 -25.48
CA PRO A 252 -9.68 -18.56 -26.33
C PRO A 252 -9.25 -19.56 -27.41
N THR A 253 -7.96 -19.54 -27.80
CA THR A 253 -7.32 -20.41 -28.79
C THR A 253 -7.05 -21.84 -28.28
N GLY A 254 -7.28 -22.10 -26.98
CA GLY A 254 -7.13 -23.41 -26.34
C GLY A 254 -5.73 -23.72 -25.80
N PHE A 255 -4.77 -22.79 -25.91
CA PHE A 255 -3.46 -22.92 -25.26
C PHE A 255 -3.58 -22.83 -23.74
N VAL A 256 -2.72 -23.56 -23.03
CA VAL A 256 -2.60 -23.52 -21.58
C VAL A 256 -1.13 -23.39 -21.22
N ARG A 257 -0.80 -22.54 -20.23
CA ARG A 257 0.57 -22.46 -19.73
C ARG A 257 0.85 -23.59 -18.76
N LEU A 258 1.82 -24.43 -19.13
CA LEU A 258 2.35 -25.50 -18.30
C LEU A 258 3.71 -25.07 -17.75
N GLY A 259 4.04 -25.46 -16.53
CA GLY A 259 5.33 -25.09 -15.97
C GLY A 259 5.61 -25.62 -14.57
N ALA A 260 6.81 -25.32 -14.09
CA ALA A 260 7.27 -25.57 -12.74
C ALA A 260 7.96 -24.32 -12.20
N TYR A 261 7.71 -24.01 -10.92
CA TYR A 261 8.27 -22.84 -10.25
C TYR A 261 9.20 -23.25 -9.11
N GLY A 262 10.31 -22.53 -8.95
CA GLY A 262 11.14 -22.58 -7.75
C GLY A 262 12.05 -23.81 -7.63
N GLN A 263 12.20 -24.58 -8.70
CA GLN A 263 13.04 -25.79 -8.72
C GLN A 263 14.42 -25.49 -9.35
N PRO A 264 15.52 -26.05 -8.82
CA PRO A 264 16.81 -25.98 -9.49
C PRO A 264 16.77 -26.76 -10.82
N LEU A 265 17.54 -26.31 -11.81
CA LEU A 265 17.59 -26.98 -13.11
C LEU A 265 18.43 -28.26 -13.04
N ALA A 266 19.58 -28.17 -12.39
CA ALA A 266 20.50 -29.27 -12.13
C ALA A 266 21.39 -28.94 -10.93
N GLY A 267 21.95 -29.96 -10.28
CA GLY A 267 22.91 -29.76 -9.17
C GLY A 267 24.21 -29.10 -9.62
N GLU A 268 24.76 -29.55 -10.76
CA GLU A 268 25.95 -28.98 -11.40
C GLU A 268 25.74 -28.87 -12.91
N CYS A 269 26.41 -27.91 -13.56
CA CYS A 269 26.49 -27.79 -15.01
C CYS A 269 27.92 -27.38 -15.39
N ARG A 270 28.61 -28.18 -16.21
CA ARG A 270 30.02 -27.95 -16.57
C ARG A 270 30.19 -27.22 -17.90
N SER A 271 29.39 -27.59 -18.90
CA SER A 271 29.51 -27.14 -20.29
C SER A 271 28.18 -26.68 -20.88
N HIS A 272 27.12 -27.48 -20.82
CA HIS A 272 25.81 -27.14 -21.38
C HIS A 272 24.63 -27.78 -20.64
N LEU A 273 23.46 -27.15 -20.76
CA LEU A 273 22.17 -27.67 -20.34
C LEU A 273 21.27 -27.86 -21.56
N LEU A 274 20.53 -28.97 -21.59
CA LEU A 274 19.50 -29.24 -22.58
C LEU A 274 18.13 -29.16 -21.92
N VAL A 275 17.31 -28.20 -22.33
CA VAL A 275 15.92 -28.08 -21.87
C VAL A 275 15.01 -28.70 -22.92
N GLU A 276 14.40 -29.83 -22.59
CA GLU A 276 13.53 -30.63 -23.46
C GLU A 276 12.07 -30.35 -23.14
N PHE A 277 11.26 -30.02 -24.16
CA PHE A 277 9.80 -30.02 -24.09
C PHE A 277 9.27 -31.07 -25.06
N GLY A 278 8.45 -32.00 -24.60
CA GLY A 278 8.06 -33.15 -25.41
C GLY A 278 6.66 -33.68 -25.13
N LEU A 279 6.23 -34.54 -26.06
CA LEU A 279 5.05 -35.36 -25.98
C LEU A 279 5.48 -36.83 -25.96
N ARG A 280 5.06 -37.55 -24.93
CA ARG A 280 5.12 -39.00 -24.85
C ARG A 280 3.72 -39.56 -25.09
N GLY A 281 3.61 -40.57 -25.94
CA GLY A 281 2.34 -41.21 -26.28
C GLY A 281 1.59 -40.51 -27.42
N ARG A 282 0.48 -41.14 -27.82
CA ARG A 282 -0.30 -40.76 -29.00
C ARG A 282 -0.96 -39.39 -28.83
N GLY A 283 -0.90 -38.56 -29.87
CA GLY A 283 -1.56 -37.25 -29.90
C GLY A 283 -0.74 -36.19 -30.62
N GLU A 284 -1.20 -34.95 -30.52
CA GLU A 284 -0.53 -33.77 -31.07
C GLU A 284 -0.37 -32.69 -29.99
N VAL A 285 0.74 -31.95 -30.03
CA VAL A 285 0.95 -30.76 -29.18
C VAL A 285 1.65 -29.66 -29.96
N ILE A 286 1.21 -28.42 -29.77
CA ILE A 286 1.84 -27.21 -30.29
C ILE A 286 2.41 -26.43 -29.11
N PHE A 287 3.69 -26.05 -29.18
CA PHE A 287 4.35 -25.25 -28.16
C PHE A 287 4.51 -23.78 -28.58
N ALA A 288 4.31 -22.86 -27.63
CA ALA A 288 4.47 -21.42 -27.81
C ALA A 288 5.14 -20.78 -26.57
N ASP A 289 5.75 -19.62 -26.75
CA ASP A 289 6.31 -18.76 -25.68
C ASP A 289 7.00 -19.48 -24.51
N PRO A 290 8.12 -20.20 -24.76
CA PRO A 290 8.88 -20.84 -23.69
C PRO A 290 9.58 -19.80 -22.81
N LYS A 291 9.47 -19.98 -21.50
CA LYS A 291 10.10 -19.15 -20.48
C LYS A 291 11.03 -19.98 -19.60
N LEU A 292 12.28 -19.55 -19.50
CA LEU A 292 13.26 -20.04 -18.52
C LEU A 292 13.88 -18.84 -17.81
N MET A 293 13.48 -18.61 -16.56
CA MET A 293 13.88 -17.43 -15.78
C MET A 293 14.39 -17.85 -14.40
N SER A 294 15.50 -17.27 -13.94
CA SER A 294 15.92 -17.44 -12.56
C SER A 294 14.95 -16.73 -11.61
N VAL A 295 14.49 -17.42 -10.56
CA VAL A 295 13.61 -16.88 -9.53
C VAL A 295 14.31 -16.77 -8.17
N ALA A 296 15.65 -16.86 -8.17
CA ALA A 296 16.50 -16.79 -6.97
C ALA A 296 16.39 -15.46 -6.21
N ALA A 297 15.98 -14.38 -6.88
CA ALA A 297 15.64 -13.13 -6.20
C ALA A 297 14.40 -13.34 -5.32
N LEU A 298 13.29 -13.81 -5.92
CA LEU A 298 12.04 -13.99 -5.20
C LEU A 298 12.18 -15.05 -4.10
N GLU A 299 12.71 -16.23 -4.41
CA GLU A 299 12.92 -17.29 -3.41
C GLU A 299 13.90 -16.87 -2.31
N GLY A 300 14.91 -16.06 -2.63
CA GLY A 300 15.83 -15.51 -1.63
C GLY A 300 15.17 -14.54 -0.65
N ALA A 301 14.11 -13.83 -1.05
CA ALA A 301 13.37 -12.93 -0.17
C ALA A 301 12.49 -13.71 0.84
N PHE A 302 12.08 -14.92 0.51
CA PHE A 302 11.22 -15.76 1.36
C PHE A 302 12.01 -16.78 2.17
N ARG A 303 12.98 -17.46 1.57
CA ARG A 303 13.83 -18.44 2.26
C ARG A 303 15.05 -17.83 2.95
N GLY A 304 15.37 -16.58 2.64
CA GLY A 304 16.60 -15.93 3.06
C GLY A 304 17.80 -16.35 2.20
N ARG A 305 18.90 -15.62 2.34
CA ARG A 305 20.15 -15.90 1.63
C ARG A 305 21.25 -16.34 2.59
N LYS A 306 21.94 -17.42 2.24
CA LYS A 306 23.11 -17.88 2.99
C LYS A 306 24.27 -16.92 2.77
N VAL A 307 24.82 -16.41 3.87
CA VAL A 307 25.95 -15.48 3.87
C VAL A 307 27.21 -16.23 4.30
N ILE A 308 28.26 -16.17 3.50
CA ILE A 308 29.53 -16.87 3.76
C ILE A 308 30.66 -15.86 3.70
N ALA A 309 31.60 -15.92 4.65
CA ALA A 309 32.77 -15.05 4.64
C ALA A 309 33.64 -15.34 3.41
N ARG A 310 34.29 -14.31 2.85
CA ARG A 310 35.12 -14.47 1.64
C ARG A 310 36.21 -15.52 1.85
N ALA A 311 36.93 -15.45 2.97
CA ALA A 311 37.97 -16.41 3.29
C ALA A 311 37.45 -17.86 3.41
N GLU A 312 36.22 -18.04 3.89
CA GLU A 312 35.58 -19.36 4.01
C GLU A 312 35.13 -19.87 2.63
N TYR A 313 34.52 -19.01 1.83
CA TYR A 313 34.06 -19.34 0.48
C TYR A 313 35.21 -19.76 -0.45
N GLU A 314 36.36 -19.09 -0.35
CA GLU A 314 37.55 -19.39 -1.14
C GLU A 314 38.19 -20.73 -0.75
N ARG A 315 38.02 -21.18 0.51
CA ARG A 315 38.49 -22.50 0.98
C ARG A 315 37.63 -23.66 0.49
N LEU A 316 36.37 -23.41 0.10
CA LEU A 316 35.48 -24.45 -0.39
C LEU A 316 35.85 -24.87 -1.83
N PRO A 317 35.94 -26.18 -2.12
CA PRO A 317 36.02 -26.71 -3.48
C PRO A 317 34.85 -26.17 -4.33
N PRO A 318 35.02 -25.91 -5.64
CA PRO A 318 33.97 -25.38 -6.50
C PRO A 318 32.62 -26.13 -6.40
N ALA A 319 32.66 -27.46 -6.30
CA ALA A 319 31.48 -28.33 -6.16
C ALA A 319 30.75 -28.18 -4.80
N ALA A 320 31.46 -27.78 -3.74
CA ALA A 320 30.92 -27.63 -2.39
C ALA A 320 30.42 -26.19 -2.10
N ARG A 321 30.57 -25.26 -3.05
CA ARG A 321 30.15 -23.87 -2.88
C ARG A 321 28.62 -23.78 -2.97
N PRO A 322 27.93 -23.26 -1.94
CA PRO A 322 26.48 -23.23 -1.97
C PRO A 322 25.96 -22.32 -3.09
N PRO A 323 25.01 -22.80 -3.91
CA PRO A 323 24.46 -22.01 -5.01
C PRO A 323 23.78 -20.75 -4.46
N GLY A 324 24.08 -19.60 -5.06
CA GLY A 324 23.48 -18.32 -4.68
C GLY A 324 23.94 -17.74 -3.34
N ALA A 325 25.02 -18.26 -2.73
CA ALA A 325 25.59 -17.71 -1.49
C ALA A 325 26.04 -16.25 -1.68
N VAL A 326 25.77 -15.42 -0.68
CA VAL A 326 26.21 -14.02 -0.65
C VAL A 326 27.56 -13.95 0.06
N ILE A 327 28.58 -13.47 -0.66
CA ILE A 327 29.95 -13.43 -0.14
C ILE A 327 30.14 -12.15 0.68
N ARG A 328 30.37 -12.32 1.98
CA ARG A 328 30.65 -11.23 2.93
C ARG A 328 32.15 -10.91 2.95
N PRO A 329 32.56 -9.65 2.73
CA PRO A 329 33.93 -9.22 2.96
C PRO A 329 34.34 -9.45 4.41
N ASP A 330 35.58 -9.88 4.64
CA ASP A 330 36.04 -10.18 6.01
C ASP A 330 36.14 -8.91 6.88
N ASN A 331 36.46 -7.76 6.27
CA ASN A 331 36.43 -6.45 6.93
C ASN A 331 35.23 -5.61 6.47
N LEU A 332 34.24 -5.45 7.35
CA LEU A 332 33.02 -4.67 7.09
C LEU A 332 33.24 -3.15 7.04
N TRP A 333 34.34 -2.63 7.60
CA TRP A 333 34.67 -1.21 7.55
C TRP A 333 35.46 -0.82 6.29
N SER A 334 35.90 -1.80 5.50
CA SER A 334 36.51 -1.55 4.19
C SER A 334 35.48 -0.99 3.19
N PRO A 335 35.89 -0.34 2.08
CA PRO A 335 34.95 0.10 1.04
C PRO A 335 34.07 -1.03 0.50
N ALA A 336 34.61 -2.25 0.39
CA ALA A 336 33.86 -3.44 0.01
C ALA A 336 32.85 -3.85 1.09
N GLY A 337 33.24 -3.74 2.37
CA GLY A 337 32.38 -4.00 3.53
C GLY A 337 31.22 -3.01 3.66
N LEU A 338 31.49 -1.71 3.49
CA LEU A 338 30.46 -0.67 3.47
C LEU A 338 29.52 -0.86 2.28
N GLY A 339 30.06 -1.20 1.10
CA GLY A 339 29.26 -1.57 -0.07
C GLY A 339 28.38 -2.79 0.20
N PHE A 340 28.89 -3.79 0.91
CA PHE A 340 28.12 -4.96 1.33
C PHE A 340 26.97 -4.59 2.27
N ILE A 341 27.22 -3.78 3.30
CA ILE A 341 26.19 -3.29 4.24
C ILE A 341 25.11 -2.51 3.49
N LEU A 342 25.51 -1.58 2.61
CA LEU A 342 24.58 -0.77 1.82
C LEU A 342 23.78 -1.61 0.81
N SER A 343 24.32 -2.73 0.31
CA SER A 343 23.58 -3.60 -0.60
C SER A 343 22.45 -4.37 0.08
N GLY A 344 22.50 -4.55 1.40
CA GLY A 344 21.41 -5.16 2.18
C GLY A 344 21.05 -6.59 1.76
N TYR A 345 21.98 -7.35 1.17
CA TYR A 345 21.72 -8.69 0.60
C TYR A 345 20.79 -8.71 -0.63
N ILE A 346 20.32 -7.54 -1.08
CA ILE A 346 19.30 -7.40 -2.12
C ILE A 346 19.93 -7.65 -3.50
N PRO A 347 19.34 -8.52 -4.34
CA PRO A 347 19.71 -8.67 -5.75
C PRO A 347 19.25 -7.46 -6.56
N LEU A 348 19.98 -6.35 -6.47
CA LEU A 348 19.58 -5.07 -7.05
C LEU A 348 19.31 -5.17 -8.56
N ARG A 349 20.05 -6.01 -9.29
CA ARG A 349 19.90 -6.17 -10.74
C ARG A 349 18.52 -6.66 -11.14
N GLU A 350 17.99 -7.64 -10.42
CA GLU A 350 16.68 -8.24 -10.61
C GLU A 350 15.56 -7.30 -10.11
N TRP A 351 15.86 -6.43 -9.14
CA TRP A 351 14.89 -5.47 -8.58
C TRP A 351 14.80 -4.13 -9.31
N VAL A 352 15.84 -3.68 -10.02
CA VAL A 352 15.85 -2.34 -10.64
C VAL A 352 14.63 -2.14 -11.55
N ARG A 353 14.31 -3.12 -12.40
CA ARG A 353 13.17 -2.99 -13.32
C ARG A 353 11.82 -2.90 -12.60
N PRO A 354 11.40 -3.86 -11.75
CA PRO A 354 10.12 -3.75 -11.05
C PRO A 354 10.10 -2.53 -10.11
N ALA A 355 11.21 -2.19 -9.46
CA ALA A 355 11.28 -0.98 -8.61
C ALA A 355 11.01 0.29 -9.42
N LEU A 356 11.59 0.46 -10.61
CA LEU A 356 11.34 1.61 -11.47
C LEU A 356 9.90 1.64 -12.00
N VAL A 357 9.38 0.50 -12.46
CA VAL A 357 8.02 0.41 -13.02
C VAL A 357 6.98 0.74 -11.95
N TRP A 358 7.06 0.14 -10.77
CA TRP A 358 6.13 0.45 -9.67
C TRP A 358 6.31 1.86 -9.13
N SER A 359 7.56 2.32 -8.94
CA SER A 359 7.82 3.69 -8.48
C SER A 359 7.27 4.74 -9.44
N ALA A 360 7.37 4.51 -10.76
CA ALA A 360 6.78 5.40 -11.75
C ALA A 360 5.26 5.53 -11.56
N TYR A 361 4.54 4.41 -11.37
CA TYR A 361 3.10 4.44 -11.11
C TYR A 361 2.75 5.22 -9.83
N ILE A 362 3.45 4.94 -8.72
CA ILE A 362 3.22 5.62 -7.44
C ILE A 362 3.51 7.12 -7.54
N LEU A 363 4.59 7.52 -8.22
CA LEU A 363 4.94 8.93 -8.43
C LEU A 363 3.91 9.65 -9.29
N LEU A 364 3.38 9.01 -10.34
CA LEU A 364 2.30 9.57 -11.16
C LEU A 364 1.03 9.77 -10.32
N LEU A 365 0.66 8.78 -9.50
CA LEU A 365 -0.52 8.87 -8.64
C LEU A 365 -0.37 9.97 -7.58
N CYS A 366 0.76 10.01 -6.87
CA CYS A 366 1.04 11.05 -5.88
C CYS A 366 1.23 12.44 -6.51
N GLY A 367 1.69 12.50 -7.77
CA GLY A 367 1.76 13.72 -8.57
C GLY A 367 0.36 14.25 -8.92
N ALA A 368 -0.57 13.37 -9.30
CA ALA A 368 -1.97 13.73 -9.52
C ALA A 368 -2.64 14.22 -8.24
N PHE A 369 -2.39 13.58 -7.09
CA PHE A 369 -2.85 14.07 -5.78
C PHE A 369 -2.31 15.47 -5.47
N LEU A 370 -1.01 15.68 -5.68
CA LEU A 370 -0.37 16.97 -5.45
C LEU A 370 -0.99 18.06 -6.34
N ALA A 371 -1.22 17.75 -7.62
CA ALA A 371 -1.87 18.65 -8.55
C ALA A 371 -3.29 19.02 -8.10
N ALA A 372 -4.10 18.02 -7.72
CA ALA A 372 -5.45 18.24 -7.22
C ALA A 372 -5.45 19.10 -5.95
N ASN A 373 -4.54 18.84 -5.01
CA ASN A 373 -4.37 19.62 -3.80
C ASN A 373 -4.00 21.08 -4.08
N VAL A 374 -3.08 21.34 -5.00
CA VAL A 374 -2.70 22.71 -5.38
C VAL A 374 -3.88 23.43 -6.05
N ILE A 375 -4.61 22.74 -6.94
CA ILE A 375 -5.81 23.29 -7.59
C ILE A 375 -6.87 23.66 -6.56
N MET A 376 -7.12 22.81 -5.57
CA MET A 376 -8.19 23.04 -4.58
C MET A 376 -7.75 23.89 -3.37
N ARG A 377 -6.46 24.16 -3.21
CA ARG A 377 -5.91 24.85 -2.02
C ARG A 377 -6.63 26.13 -1.67
N LYS A 378 -6.83 27.03 -2.63
CA LYS A 378 -7.52 28.30 -2.36
C LYS A 378 -8.95 28.09 -1.93
N GLN A 379 -9.69 27.26 -2.65
CA GLN A 379 -11.08 26.95 -2.32
C GLN A 379 -11.21 26.40 -0.89
N TRP A 380 -10.38 25.41 -0.56
CA TRP A 380 -10.44 24.72 0.73
C TRP A 380 -9.86 25.54 1.90
N ALA A 381 -8.75 26.24 1.68
CA ALA A 381 -8.05 26.93 2.77
C ALA A 381 -8.46 28.39 2.96
N GLU A 382 -8.88 29.10 1.90
CA GLU A 382 -9.19 30.53 1.95
C GLU A 382 -10.70 30.78 1.94
N SER A 383 -11.44 30.12 1.03
CA SER A 383 -12.89 30.25 0.95
C SER A 383 -13.58 29.47 2.08
N GLU A 384 -13.27 28.17 2.19
CA GLU A 384 -13.93 27.28 3.16
C GLU A 384 -13.20 27.17 4.51
N ARG A 385 -11.97 27.69 4.60
CA ARG A 385 -11.17 27.84 5.83
C ARG A 385 -11.05 26.56 6.67
N TYR A 386 -10.69 25.46 6.02
CA TYR A 386 -10.57 24.17 6.70
C TYR A 386 -9.64 24.19 7.93
N PRO A 387 -10.01 23.50 9.03
CA PRO A 387 -9.35 23.61 10.33
C PRO A 387 -8.04 22.82 10.47
N LEU A 388 -7.79 21.83 9.59
CA LEU A 388 -6.60 20.95 9.58
C LEU A 388 -6.29 20.29 10.94
N PRO A 389 -7.26 19.60 11.57
CA PRO A 389 -7.13 19.23 12.98
C PRO A 389 -6.03 18.19 13.25
N ASN A 390 -5.75 17.28 12.31
CA ASN A 390 -4.66 16.29 12.43
C ASN A 390 -3.27 16.95 12.57
N THR A 391 -3.09 18.18 12.09
CA THR A 391 -1.81 18.90 12.20
C THR A 391 -1.56 19.49 13.58
N ARG A 392 -2.60 19.62 14.43
CA ARG A 392 -2.53 20.40 15.67
C ARG A 392 -1.51 19.86 16.67
N ILE A 393 -1.46 18.55 16.86
CA ILE A 393 -0.50 17.90 17.77
C ILE A 393 0.93 18.08 17.26
N PRO A 394 1.29 17.66 16.02
CA PRO A 394 2.64 17.83 15.51
C PRO A 394 3.11 19.29 15.52
N LEU A 395 2.26 20.23 15.11
CA LEU A 395 2.61 21.65 15.09
C LEU A 395 2.81 22.25 16.49
N ALA A 396 2.06 21.78 17.48
CA ALA A 396 2.26 22.18 18.88
C ALA A 396 3.61 21.66 19.40
N MET A 397 3.97 20.41 19.10
CA MET A 397 5.26 19.82 19.51
C MET A 397 6.44 20.58 18.93
N ILE A 398 6.37 20.95 17.66
CA ILE A 398 7.46 21.65 16.98
C ILE A 398 7.43 23.17 17.18
N GLY A 399 6.35 23.77 17.66
CA GLY A 399 6.22 25.23 17.82
C GLY A 399 6.17 25.99 16.49
N ALA A 400 5.42 25.48 15.51
CA ALA A 400 5.45 25.95 14.12
C ALA A 400 5.14 27.45 13.92
N GLU A 401 4.30 28.02 14.79
CA GLU A 401 3.90 29.44 14.73
C GLU A 401 4.67 30.31 15.75
N GLU A 402 5.67 29.76 16.43
CA GLU A 402 6.50 30.44 17.42
C GLU A 402 7.82 30.95 16.83
N THR A 403 8.43 31.92 17.49
CA THR A 403 9.75 32.43 17.14
C THR A 403 10.87 31.43 17.42
N ASP A 404 11.95 31.56 16.66
CA ASP A 404 13.19 30.80 16.83
C ASP A 404 14.04 31.30 18.03
N ASP A 405 13.48 32.04 18.99
CA ASP A 405 14.22 32.56 20.16
C ASP A 405 14.39 31.52 21.27
N ARG A 406 13.53 30.50 21.30
CA ARG A 406 13.43 29.54 22.41
C ARG A 406 13.84 28.13 22.00
N ALA A 407 14.40 27.40 22.98
CA ALA A 407 14.75 25.99 22.88
C ALA A 407 13.52 25.14 22.53
N PHE A 408 12.54 25.16 23.42
CA PHE A 408 11.30 24.39 23.32
C PHE A 408 10.10 25.28 23.00
N ALA A 409 9.15 24.70 22.27
CA ALA A 409 7.84 25.32 22.02
C ALA A 409 7.09 25.57 23.35
N ALA A 410 6.14 26.50 23.36
CA ALA A 410 5.40 26.87 24.55
C ALA A 410 4.61 25.71 25.18
N VAL A 411 4.21 24.72 24.37
CA VAL A 411 3.48 23.52 24.86
C VAL A 411 4.29 22.73 25.90
N TRP A 412 5.62 22.68 25.76
CA TRP A 412 6.52 21.95 26.66
C TRP A 412 6.63 22.56 28.06
N ARG A 413 6.18 23.81 28.23
CA ARG A 413 6.15 24.51 29.53
C ARG A 413 4.74 24.56 30.12
N ASN A 414 3.74 24.04 29.42
CA ASN A 414 2.36 24.10 29.88
C ASN A 414 2.09 23.01 30.92
N ARG A 415 1.62 23.39 32.12
CA ARG A 415 1.28 22.45 33.20
C ARG A 415 0.22 21.41 32.82
N PHE A 416 -0.74 21.78 31.97
CA PHE A 416 -1.80 20.87 31.54
C PHE A 416 -1.26 19.82 30.58
N MET A 417 -0.25 20.16 29.77
CA MET A 417 0.46 19.18 28.94
C MET A 417 1.10 18.10 29.83
N TRP A 418 1.89 18.49 30.83
CA TRP A 418 2.50 17.52 31.73
C TRP A 418 1.49 16.72 32.55
N ALA A 419 0.35 17.31 32.92
CA ALA A 419 -0.74 16.58 33.56
C ALA A 419 -1.34 15.50 32.64
N GLY A 420 -1.56 15.81 31.36
CA GLY A 420 -2.03 14.84 30.37
C GLY A 420 -1.00 13.76 30.08
N PHE A 421 0.28 14.13 30.01
CA PHE A 421 1.40 13.20 29.87
C PHE A 421 1.44 12.19 31.02
N ALA A 422 1.43 12.68 32.27
CA ALA A 422 1.46 11.83 33.45
C ALA A 422 0.23 10.91 33.51
N PHE A 423 -0.95 11.42 33.16
CA PHE A 423 -2.18 10.64 33.11
C PHE A 423 -2.08 9.48 32.10
N ALA A 424 -1.77 9.78 30.83
CA ALA A 424 -1.72 8.75 29.78
C ALA A 424 -0.54 7.77 29.96
N LEU A 425 0.60 8.25 30.46
CA LEU A 425 1.74 7.40 30.78
C LEU A 425 1.39 6.42 31.89
N THR A 426 0.80 6.90 33.00
CA THR A 426 0.41 6.03 34.12
C THR A 426 -0.62 5.00 33.69
N TRP A 427 -1.64 5.44 32.93
CA TRP A 427 -2.65 4.56 32.35
C TRP A 427 -2.02 3.46 31.50
N GLY A 428 -1.16 3.85 30.56
CA GLY A 428 -0.50 2.93 29.64
C GLY A 428 0.48 1.97 30.31
N LEU A 429 1.25 2.45 31.30
CA LEU A 429 2.17 1.62 32.09
C LEU A 429 1.41 0.58 32.91
N LEU A 430 0.28 0.94 33.53
CA LEU A 430 -0.54 0.00 34.29
C LEU A 430 -1.16 -1.07 33.37
N LYS A 431 -1.68 -0.68 32.20
CA LYS A 431 -2.17 -1.62 31.20
C LYS A 431 -1.11 -2.62 30.77
N GLY A 432 0.08 -2.14 30.41
CA GLY A 432 1.14 -3.06 29.99
C GLY A 432 1.74 -3.86 31.15
N TRP A 433 1.78 -3.33 32.38
CA TRP A 433 2.19 -4.10 33.55
C TRP A 433 1.22 -5.24 33.85
N HIS A 434 -0.09 -5.04 33.67
CA HIS A 434 -1.09 -6.11 33.81
C HIS A 434 -0.77 -7.34 32.94
N VAL A 435 -0.29 -7.12 31.70
CA VAL A 435 0.09 -8.21 30.79
C VAL A 435 1.19 -9.11 31.36
N PHE A 436 2.18 -8.53 32.03
CA PHE A 436 3.29 -9.28 32.65
C PHE A 436 2.98 -9.74 34.09
N ASN A 437 2.03 -9.09 34.76
CA ASN A 437 1.65 -9.38 36.13
C ASN A 437 0.13 -9.25 36.33
N PRO A 438 -0.62 -10.37 36.30
CA PRO A 438 -2.08 -10.38 36.46
C PRO A 438 -2.58 -9.83 37.80
N ARG A 439 -1.71 -9.60 38.80
CA ARG A 439 -2.09 -9.01 40.09
C ARG A 439 -2.35 -7.50 40.00
N ILE A 440 -1.84 -6.84 38.98
CA ILE A 440 -2.14 -5.43 38.71
C ILE A 440 -3.55 -5.37 38.12
N PRO A 441 -4.43 -4.41 38.49
CA PRO A 441 -5.73 -4.28 37.86
C PRO A 441 -5.63 -3.94 36.36
N ASP A 442 -6.45 -4.57 35.53
CA ASP A 442 -6.58 -4.20 34.12
C ASP A 442 -7.35 -2.87 34.00
N LEU A 443 -6.72 -1.87 33.39
CA LEU A 443 -7.36 -0.58 33.08
C LEU A 443 -7.89 -0.52 31.64
N ALA A 444 -7.91 -1.62 30.90
CA ALA A 444 -8.53 -1.67 29.59
C ALA A 444 -10.04 -1.38 29.71
N ILE A 445 -10.49 -0.38 28.96
CA ILE A 445 -11.92 -0.14 28.74
C ILE A 445 -12.28 -0.86 27.45
N GLU A 446 -12.59 -2.15 27.56
CA GLU A 446 -13.13 -2.97 26.48
C GLU A 446 -14.39 -3.71 26.96
N VAL A 447 -15.55 -3.24 26.49
CA VAL A 447 -16.84 -3.86 26.85
C VAL A 447 -17.46 -4.48 25.60
N PRO A 448 -17.52 -5.82 25.49
CA PRO A 448 -18.24 -6.47 24.40
C PRO A 448 -19.75 -6.26 24.61
N LEU A 449 -20.42 -5.57 23.68
CA LEU A 449 -21.85 -5.27 23.80
C LEU A 449 -22.74 -6.45 23.41
N GLY A 450 -22.26 -7.33 22.53
CA GLY A 450 -23.03 -8.46 21.99
C GLY A 450 -23.73 -9.33 23.06
N PRO A 451 -23.03 -9.77 24.12
CA PRO A 451 -23.63 -10.60 25.19
C PRO A 451 -24.83 -9.97 25.92
N TYR A 452 -24.99 -8.65 25.90
CA TYR A 452 -26.12 -7.96 26.54
C TYR A 452 -27.41 -8.02 25.70
N PHE A 453 -27.34 -8.42 24.42
CA PHE A 453 -28.49 -8.45 23.52
C PHE A 453 -28.83 -9.87 23.10
N ARG A 454 -29.85 -10.47 23.75
CA ARG A 454 -30.30 -11.85 23.46
C ARG A 454 -31.17 -11.97 22.20
N ASN A 455 -31.78 -10.88 21.74
CA ASN A 455 -32.64 -10.91 20.54
C ASN A 455 -31.75 -11.02 19.28
N PRO A 456 -31.92 -12.05 18.42
CA PRO A 456 -31.09 -12.25 17.23
C PRO A 456 -31.07 -11.05 16.27
N SER A 457 -32.18 -10.31 16.17
CA SER A 457 -32.29 -9.13 15.31
C SER A 457 -31.44 -7.95 15.81
N LEU A 458 -31.33 -7.78 17.14
CA LEU A 458 -30.49 -6.77 17.78
C LEU A 458 -29.05 -7.26 17.94
N GLY A 459 -28.84 -8.57 18.09
CA GLY A 459 -27.52 -9.18 18.23
C GLY A 459 -26.61 -8.86 17.04
N GLY A 460 -27.12 -8.89 15.81
CA GLY A 460 -26.35 -8.47 14.63
C GLY A 460 -25.90 -7.00 14.67
N MET A 461 -26.76 -6.09 15.15
CA MET A 461 -26.44 -4.67 15.29
C MET A 461 -25.41 -4.42 16.41
N PHE A 462 -25.62 -5.02 17.57
CA PHE A 462 -24.84 -4.80 18.80
C PHE A 462 -23.67 -5.79 19.02
N ASN A 463 -23.39 -6.69 18.06
CA ASN A 463 -22.16 -7.49 18.07
C ASN A 463 -20.94 -6.60 17.72
N VAL A 464 -20.55 -5.78 18.69
CA VAL A 464 -19.48 -4.77 18.66
C VAL A 464 -18.86 -4.66 20.04
N ASN A 465 -17.62 -4.18 20.10
CA ASN A 465 -16.99 -3.80 21.36
C ASN A 465 -17.15 -2.28 21.56
N PHE A 466 -17.11 -1.83 22.81
CA PHE A 466 -16.87 -0.43 23.17
C PHE A 466 -15.45 -0.33 23.70
N ILE A 467 -14.56 0.32 22.93
CA ILE A 467 -13.14 0.46 23.27
C ILE A 467 -12.75 1.93 23.39
N VAL A 468 -12.04 2.25 24.47
CA VAL A 468 -11.45 3.58 24.69
C VAL A 468 -9.94 3.49 24.66
N SER A 469 -9.32 4.08 23.63
CA SER A 469 -7.88 4.28 23.53
C SER A 469 -7.55 5.75 23.80
N ILE A 470 -6.66 6.01 24.77
CA ILE A 470 -6.23 7.37 25.05
C ILE A 470 -5.50 7.98 23.86
N PHE A 471 -4.81 7.17 23.05
CA PHE A 471 -4.17 7.61 21.82
C PHE A 471 -5.17 8.20 20.82
N ILE A 472 -6.26 7.49 20.52
CA ILE A 472 -7.28 7.94 19.58
C ILE A 472 -8.05 9.13 20.12
N VAL A 473 -8.42 9.10 21.42
CA VAL A 473 -9.10 10.24 22.08
C VAL A 473 -8.24 11.50 21.96
N SER A 474 -6.93 11.40 22.16
CA SER A 474 -6.01 12.53 22.09
C SER A 474 -5.98 13.22 20.73
N ILE A 475 -6.10 12.46 19.63
CA ILE A 475 -6.22 13.00 18.27
C ILE A 475 -7.63 13.59 18.06
N ALA A 476 -8.66 12.82 18.40
CA ALA A 476 -10.06 13.12 18.09
C ALA A 476 -10.58 14.39 18.79
N VAL A 477 -10.05 14.73 19.97
CA VAL A 477 -10.44 15.96 20.69
C VAL A 477 -10.20 17.24 19.87
N PHE A 478 -9.33 17.22 18.87
CA PHE A 478 -9.11 18.37 17.98
C PHE A 478 -10.19 18.52 16.88
N PHE A 479 -11.04 17.51 16.65
CA PHE A 479 -12.07 17.53 15.60
C PHE A 479 -13.32 18.31 16.02
N ASP A 480 -14.00 18.95 15.08
CA ASP A 480 -15.24 19.67 15.38
C ASP A 480 -16.32 18.77 15.99
N LEU A 481 -17.10 19.31 16.93
CA LEU A 481 -18.11 18.56 17.68
C LEU A 481 -19.12 17.87 16.75
N ASN A 482 -19.55 18.58 15.70
CA ASN A 482 -20.46 18.06 14.69
C ASN A 482 -19.84 16.90 13.90
N VAL A 483 -18.53 16.94 13.62
CA VAL A 483 -17.82 15.85 12.93
C VAL A 483 -17.76 14.62 13.83
N LEU A 484 -17.34 14.79 15.08
CA LEU A 484 -17.22 13.68 16.04
C LEU A 484 -18.55 12.94 16.22
N ILE A 485 -19.64 13.66 16.51
CA ILE A 485 -20.94 13.03 16.71
C ILE A 485 -21.47 12.40 15.42
N SER A 486 -21.16 12.99 14.26
CA SER A 486 -21.57 12.42 12.97
C SER A 486 -20.85 11.11 12.66
N LEU A 487 -19.55 10.98 13.00
CA LEU A 487 -18.82 9.72 12.85
C LEU A 487 -19.42 8.62 13.73
N VAL A 488 -19.76 8.94 14.98
CA VAL A 488 -20.41 7.99 15.90
C VAL A 488 -21.80 7.59 15.41
N LEU A 489 -22.65 8.57 15.07
CA LEU A 489 -24.01 8.29 14.62
C LEU A 489 -24.06 7.63 13.25
N GLY A 490 -23.14 7.99 12.35
CA GLY A 490 -23.00 7.34 11.04
C GLY A 490 -22.60 5.88 11.17
N TYR A 491 -21.70 5.54 12.11
CA TYR A 491 -21.40 4.15 12.45
C TYR A 491 -22.65 3.41 12.93
N TRP A 492 -23.41 4.00 13.87
CA TRP A 492 -24.64 3.37 14.37
C TRP A 492 -25.76 3.27 13.34
N LEU A 493 -25.83 4.23 12.40
CA LEU A 493 -26.73 4.17 11.25
C LEU A 493 -26.35 3.03 10.28
N PHE A 494 -25.06 2.79 10.08
CA PHE A 494 -24.61 1.60 9.35
C PHE A 494 -24.96 0.31 10.11
N ARG A 495 -24.73 0.27 11.43
CA ARG A 495 -25.06 -0.91 12.25
C ARG A 495 -26.55 -1.20 12.33
N SER A 496 -27.42 -0.19 12.25
CA SER A 496 -28.87 -0.41 12.24
C SER A 496 -29.35 -1.16 11.00
N LEU A 497 -28.57 -1.20 9.91
CA LEU A 497 -28.88 -2.03 8.75
C LEU A 497 -28.95 -3.52 9.07
N TYR A 498 -28.18 -4.02 10.06
CA TYR A 498 -28.29 -5.42 10.47
C TYR A 498 -29.64 -5.73 11.14
N TRP A 499 -30.21 -4.75 11.85
CA TRP A 499 -31.54 -4.87 12.40
C TRP A 499 -32.61 -4.80 11.30
N VAL A 500 -32.51 -3.83 10.39
CA VAL A 500 -33.40 -3.70 9.22
C VAL A 500 -33.35 -4.95 8.35
N GLY A 501 -32.17 -5.49 8.06
CA GLY A 501 -31.99 -6.67 7.21
C GLY A 501 -32.54 -7.97 7.82
N ASN A 502 -32.58 -8.06 9.15
CA ASN A 502 -33.28 -9.15 9.84
C ASN A 502 -34.80 -9.01 9.70
N TRP A 503 -35.33 -7.80 9.81
CA TRP A 503 -36.76 -7.53 9.71
C TRP A 503 -37.31 -7.63 8.28
N SER A 504 -36.58 -7.09 7.29
CA SER A 504 -36.95 -7.08 5.88
C SER A 504 -36.53 -8.34 5.10
N ASN A 505 -35.85 -9.27 5.78
CA ASN A 505 -35.24 -10.48 5.19
C ASN A 505 -34.20 -10.21 4.09
N MET A 506 -33.70 -8.98 3.95
CA MET A 506 -32.67 -8.63 2.97
C MET A 506 -31.33 -9.32 3.24
N LYS A 507 -31.10 -9.79 4.47
CA LYS A 507 -29.89 -10.54 4.88
C LYS A 507 -29.65 -11.83 4.09
N ILE A 508 -30.67 -12.39 3.43
CA ILE A 508 -30.53 -13.59 2.58
C ILE A 508 -29.67 -13.29 1.35
N ASN A 509 -29.64 -12.04 0.91
CA ASN A 509 -28.86 -11.66 -0.27
C ASN A 509 -27.36 -11.65 0.06
N ILE A 510 -26.58 -12.23 -0.84
CA ILE A 510 -25.12 -12.32 -0.72
C ILE A 510 -24.52 -10.91 -0.61
N GLY A 511 -23.64 -10.73 0.37
CA GLY A 511 -22.90 -9.49 0.59
C GLY A 511 -23.61 -8.49 1.50
N PHE A 512 -24.86 -8.69 1.91
CA PHE A 512 -25.57 -7.80 2.85
C PHE A 512 -24.72 -7.53 4.11
N PRO A 513 -24.59 -6.27 4.58
CA PRO A 513 -25.28 -5.06 4.12
C PRO A 513 -24.60 -4.32 2.94
N TRP A 514 -23.72 -4.95 2.18
CA TRP A 514 -22.96 -4.36 1.06
C TRP A 514 -22.07 -3.19 1.49
N ARG A 515 -21.36 -3.41 2.61
CA ARG A 515 -20.48 -2.43 3.27
C ARG A 515 -19.54 -1.72 2.29
N TYR A 516 -18.94 -2.46 1.36
CA TYR A 516 -17.94 -1.91 0.45
C TYR A 516 -18.57 -1.08 -0.66
N GLU A 517 -19.67 -1.54 -1.22
CA GLU A 517 -20.49 -0.85 -2.21
C GLU A 517 -21.02 0.48 -1.66
N GLN A 518 -21.48 0.49 -0.41
CA GLN A 518 -21.89 1.71 0.30
C GLN A 518 -20.76 2.73 0.37
N ASN A 519 -19.56 2.29 0.78
CA ASN A 519 -18.39 3.17 0.88
C ASN A 519 -17.99 3.71 -0.50
N ILE A 520 -17.90 2.86 -1.53
CA ILE A 520 -17.57 3.31 -2.90
C ILE A 520 -18.61 4.32 -3.38
N GLY A 521 -19.90 4.03 -3.18
CA GLY A 521 -21.01 4.90 -3.55
C GLY A 521 -20.93 6.26 -2.88
N GLY A 522 -20.69 6.27 -1.56
CA GLY A 522 -20.51 7.50 -0.79
C GLY A 522 -19.31 8.32 -1.26
N TYR A 523 -18.18 7.69 -1.57
CA TYR A 523 -17.00 8.38 -2.12
C TYR A 523 -17.27 9.00 -3.49
N ILE A 524 -17.90 8.25 -4.41
CA ILE A 524 -18.23 8.76 -5.75
C ILE A 524 -19.26 9.91 -5.63
N GLY A 525 -20.34 9.70 -4.88
CA GLY A 525 -21.36 10.73 -4.67
C GLY A 525 -20.77 12.01 -4.07
N TYR A 526 -19.91 11.88 -3.06
CA TYR A 526 -19.23 13.02 -2.43
C TYR A 526 -18.29 13.75 -3.39
N PHE A 527 -17.50 13.01 -4.18
CA PHE A 527 -16.62 13.60 -5.18
C PHE A 527 -17.42 14.41 -6.21
N LEU A 528 -18.47 13.81 -6.78
CA LEU A 528 -19.30 14.44 -7.80
C LEU A 528 -19.96 15.72 -7.27
N ILE A 529 -20.55 15.68 -6.06
CA ILE A 529 -21.20 16.88 -5.51
C ILE A 529 -20.20 17.98 -5.18
N VAL A 530 -19.00 17.66 -4.69
CA VAL A 530 -17.95 18.66 -4.43
C VAL A 530 -17.51 19.33 -5.74
N LEU A 531 -17.36 18.57 -6.83
CA LEU A 531 -17.07 19.16 -8.15
C LEU A 531 -18.20 20.07 -8.64
N VAL A 532 -19.46 19.65 -8.48
CA VAL A 532 -20.63 20.45 -8.86
C VAL A 532 -20.70 21.76 -8.06
N LEU A 533 -20.48 21.71 -6.74
CA LEU A 533 -20.46 22.89 -5.88
C LEU A 533 -19.26 23.81 -6.19
N SER A 534 -18.13 23.23 -6.59
CA SER A 534 -16.89 23.97 -6.94
C SER A 534 -16.82 24.39 -8.40
N ARG A 535 -17.84 24.13 -9.23
CA ARG A 535 -17.79 24.32 -10.69
C ARG A 535 -17.37 25.72 -11.14
N LYS A 536 -17.84 26.77 -10.45
CA LYS A 536 -17.50 28.17 -10.77
C LYS A 536 -16.04 28.47 -10.47
N TYR A 537 -15.54 27.94 -9.35
CA TYR A 537 -14.13 28.03 -8.97
C TYR A 537 -13.24 27.30 -9.99
N LEU A 538 -13.58 26.05 -10.33
CA LEU A 538 -12.84 25.26 -11.32
C LEU A 538 -12.84 25.91 -12.71
N ALA A 539 -13.96 26.46 -13.16
CA ALA A 539 -14.02 27.23 -14.41
C ALA A 539 -13.15 28.51 -14.36
N GLY A 540 -12.98 29.11 -13.18
CA GLY A 540 -12.02 30.18 -12.94
C GLY A 540 -10.57 29.70 -13.10
N VAL A 541 -10.23 28.58 -12.47
CA VAL A 541 -8.89 27.95 -12.55
C VAL A 541 -8.52 27.59 -13.98
N LEU A 542 -9.46 26.99 -14.74
CA LEU A 542 -9.23 26.64 -16.14
C LEU A 542 -8.97 27.88 -17.01
N ARG A 543 -9.75 28.96 -16.81
CA ARG A 543 -9.53 30.23 -17.52
C ARG A 543 -8.18 30.86 -17.18
N ALA A 544 -7.80 30.88 -15.90
CA ALA A 544 -6.51 31.39 -15.45
C ALA A 544 -5.33 30.58 -16.02
N ALA A 545 -5.48 29.25 -16.06
CA ALA A 545 -4.48 28.38 -16.66
C ALA A 545 -4.34 28.56 -18.18
N TRP A 546 -5.46 28.75 -18.89
CA TRP A 546 -5.45 29.01 -20.33
C TRP A 546 -4.80 30.36 -20.66
N ARG A 547 -5.10 31.40 -19.88
CA ARG A 547 -4.47 32.73 -20.00
C ARG A 547 -2.99 32.73 -19.65
N GLY A 548 -2.52 31.72 -18.92
CA GLY A 548 -1.14 31.62 -18.48
C GLY A 548 -0.81 32.56 -17.31
N ASP A 549 -1.79 32.81 -16.43
CA ASP A 549 -1.61 33.68 -15.28
C ASP A 549 -0.37 33.28 -14.46
N ALA A 550 0.41 34.28 -14.06
CA ALA A 550 1.64 34.07 -13.32
C ALA A 550 1.37 33.35 -11.99
N ARG A 551 2.37 32.57 -11.53
CA ARG A 551 2.30 31.92 -10.22
C ARG A 551 2.26 32.99 -9.13
N GLU A 552 1.26 32.94 -8.27
CA GLU A 552 1.16 33.83 -7.12
C GLU A 552 2.27 33.57 -6.08
N PRO A 553 2.73 34.60 -5.35
CA PRO A 553 3.72 34.45 -4.30
C PRO A 553 3.29 33.44 -3.24
N GLY A 554 4.19 32.50 -2.92
CA GLY A 554 3.94 31.46 -1.92
C GLY A 554 3.18 30.22 -2.43
N GLU A 555 2.67 30.20 -3.66
CA GLU A 555 2.09 28.99 -4.27
C GLU A 555 3.17 28.05 -4.83
N VAL A 556 2.93 26.74 -4.76
CA VAL A 556 3.85 25.73 -5.29
C VAL A 556 3.92 25.81 -6.81
N PHE A 557 2.77 25.76 -7.48
CA PHE A 557 2.63 25.87 -8.93
C PHE A 557 1.67 26.99 -9.32
N SER A 558 1.79 27.49 -10.56
CA SER A 558 0.70 28.24 -11.18
C SER A 558 -0.48 27.32 -11.48
N HIS A 559 -1.68 27.88 -11.73
CA HIS A 559 -2.84 27.10 -12.16
C HIS A 559 -2.52 26.25 -13.41
N ARG A 560 -1.77 26.81 -14.37
CA ARG A 560 -1.30 26.10 -15.56
C ARG A 560 -0.34 24.96 -15.21
N GLY A 561 0.63 25.19 -14.32
CA GLY A 561 1.57 24.16 -13.89
C GLY A 561 0.88 23.00 -13.18
N ALA A 562 -0.10 23.27 -12.32
CA ALA A 562 -0.85 22.25 -11.62
C ALA A 562 -1.72 21.40 -12.58
N LEU A 563 -2.39 22.03 -13.56
CA LEU A 563 -3.14 21.28 -14.58
C LEU A 563 -2.23 20.46 -15.50
N LEU A 564 -1.08 21.00 -15.91
CA LEU A 564 -0.11 20.23 -16.70
C LEU A 564 0.46 19.04 -15.91
N LEU A 565 0.67 19.18 -14.60
CA LEU A 565 1.07 18.05 -13.75
C LEU A 565 -0.04 16.99 -13.66
N LEU A 566 -1.31 17.41 -13.53
CA LEU A 566 -2.45 16.48 -13.51
C LEU A 566 -2.59 15.74 -14.85
N LEU A 567 -2.60 16.48 -15.96
CA LEU A 567 -2.69 15.91 -17.32
C LEU A 567 -1.46 15.05 -17.66
N GLY A 568 -0.26 15.47 -17.26
CA GLY A 568 0.97 14.71 -17.41
C GLY A 568 0.96 13.42 -16.59
N SER A 569 0.34 13.42 -15.40
CA SER A 569 0.13 12.22 -14.59
C SER A 569 -0.84 11.25 -15.27
N CYS A 570 -1.94 11.76 -15.83
CA CYS A 570 -2.89 10.96 -16.61
C CYS A 570 -2.25 10.42 -17.91
N GLY A 571 -1.54 11.23 -18.68
CA GLY A 571 -0.82 10.75 -19.87
C GLY A 571 0.29 9.76 -19.53
N GLY A 572 1.00 10.00 -18.43
CA GLY A 572 2.04 9.12 -17.92
C GLY A 572 1.52 7.75 -17.51
N VAL A 573 0.32 7.63 -16.91
CA VAL A 573 -0.24 6.32 -16.57
C VAL A 573 -0.66 5.53 -17.82
N LEU A 574 -1.09 6.22 -18.88
CA LEU A 574 -1.40 5.57 -20.16
C LEU A 574 -0.12 5.04 -20.83
N LEU A 575 0.97 5.82 -20.79
CA LEU A 575 2.28 5.36 -21.24
C LEU A 575 2.77 4.17 -20.39
N TRP A 576 2.60 4.24 -19.07
CA TRP A 576 2.93 3.15 -18.16
C TRP A 576 2.15 1.87 -18.49
N ALA A 577 0.84 2.00 -18.76
CA ALA A 577 -0.01 0.87 -19.14
C ALA A 577 0.50 0.21 -20.42
N HIS A 578 0.84 1.01 -21.44
CA HIS A 578 1.42 0.52 -22.67
C HIS A 578 2.75 -0.22 -22.44
N VAL A 579 3.65 0.33 -21.61
CA VAL A 579 4.95 -0.31 -21.29
C VAL A 579 4.73 -1.66 -20.62
N VAL A 580 3.79 -1.78 -19.70
CA VAL A 580 3.53 -3.02 -18.95
C VAL A 580 2.69 -4.04 -19.76
N GLY A 581 2.09 -3.62 -20.88
CA GLY A 581 1.23 -4.45 -21.72
C GLY A 581 -0.23 -4.52 -21.23
N ALA A 582 -0.66 -3.55 -20.44
CA ALA A 582 -2.02 -3.46 -19.92
C ALA A 582 -2.91 -2.60 -20.83
N SER A 583 -4.22 -2.86 -20.82
CA SER A 583 -5.19 -2.03 -21.53
C SER A 583 -5.18 -0.58 -21.04
N LEU A 584 -5.05 0.36 -21.98
CA LEU A 584 -5.02 1.80 -21.70
C LEU A 584 -6.32 2.29 -21.06
N LEU A 585 -7.47 1.79 -21.54
CA LEU A 585 -8.78 2.15 -21.00
C LEU A 585 -8.91 1.73 -19.54
N SER A 586 -8.54 0.47 -19.26
CA SER A 586 -8.68 -0.15 -17.95
C SER A 586 -7.81 0.56 -16.91
N MET A 587 -6.54 0.85 -17.26
CA MET A 587 -5.64 1.60 -16.40
C MET A 587 -6.04 3.07 -16.26
N GLY A 588 -6.56 3.70 -17.31
CA GLY A 588 -7.07 5.07 -17.26
C GLY A 588 -8.27 5.22 -16.32
N VAL A 589 -9.26 4.32 -16.44
CA VAL A 589 -10.46 4.31 -15.58
C VAL A 589 -10.09 4.03 -14.12
N PHE A 590 -9.25 3.03 -13.88
CA PHE A 590 -8.83 2.71 -12.51
C PHE A 590 -7.97 3.80 -11.88
N PHE A 591 -7.07 4.42 -12.65
CA PHE A 591 -6.27 5.55 -12.16
C PHE A 591 -7.16 6.75 -11.82
N ALA A 592 -8.15 7.07 -12.65
CA ALA A 592 -9.13 8.12 -12.34
C ALA A 592 -9.89 7.84 -11.03
N PHE A 593 -10.26 6.57 -10.79
CA PHE A 593 -10.86 6.15 -9.53
C PHE A 593 -9.91 6.33 -8.34
N LEU A 594 -8.63 5.96 -8.46
CA LEU A 594 -7.65 6.18 -7.39
C LEU A 594 -7.40 7.69 -7.13
N VAL A 595 -7.33 8.52 -8.17
CA VAL A 595 -7.23 9.99 -8.06
C VAL A 595 -8.45 10.56 -7.33
N MET A 596 -9.65 10.08 -7.66
CA MET A 596 -10.89 10.44 -6.98
C MET A 596 -10.85 10.07 -5.48
N LEU A 597 -10.41 8.86 -5.14
CA LEU A 597 -10.22 8.45 -3.75
C LEU A 597 -9.24 9.39 -3.03
N GLY A 598 -8.12 9.74 -3.67
CA GLY A 598 -7.14 10.67 -3.11
C GLY A 598 -7.67 12.07 -2.88
N PHE A 599 -8.48 12.59 -3.81
CA PHE A 599 -9.15 13.88 -3.66
C PHE A 599 -10.08 13.89 -2.45
N VAL A 600 -10.96 12.88 -2.31
CA VAL A 600 -11.89 12.78 -1.18
C VAL A 600 -11.12 12.60 0.13
N SER A 601 -10.07 11.78 0.12
CA SER A 601 -9.19 11.54 1.28
C SER A 601 -8.49 12.82 1.75
N ALA A 602 -7.97 13.63 0.82
CA ALA A 602 -7.37 14.92 1.14
C ALA A 602 -8.39 15.86 1.79
N LYS A 603 -9.59 15.92 1.23
CA LYS A 603 -10.67 16.76 1.75
C LYS A 603 -11.11 16.32 3.15
N PHE A 604 -11.30 15.02 3.41
CA PHE A 604 -11.64 14.52 4.76
C PHE A 604 -10.60 14.90 5.80
N ARG A 605 -9.31 14.72 5.50
CA ARG A 605 -8.24 15.11 6.42
C ARG A 605 -8.19 16.61 6.66
N ALA A 606 -8.37 17.39 5.61
CA ALA A 606 -8.28 18.83 5.71
C ALA A 606 -9.47 19.44 6.49
N GLU A 607 -10.70 19.03 6.14
CA GLU A 607 -11.95 19.54 6.69
C GLU A 607 -12.26 18.97 8.08
N CYS A 608 -12.21 17.64 8.22
CA CYS A 608 -12.77 16.93 9.37
C CYS A 608 -11.72 16.42 10.37
N GLY A 609 -10.56 16.02 9.86
CA GLY A 609 -9.66 15.14 10.59
C GLY A 609 -10.06 13.67 10.49
N LEU A 610 -9.12 12.78 10.81
CA LEU A 610 -9.36 11.34 10.81
C LEU A 610 -8.66 10.72 12.03
N PRO A 611 -9.33 9.85 12.80
CA PRO A 611 -8.73 9.20 13.95
C PRO A 611 -7.79 8.05 13.56
N PHE A 612 -8.07 7.36 12.44
CA PHE A 612 -7.41 6.12 12.04
C PHE A 612 -7.23 6.03 10.52
N GLY A 613 -6.25 5.23 10.06
CA GLY A 613 -5.81 5.20 8.67
C GLY A 613 -6.67 4.37 7.69
N TYR A 614 -7.63 3.58 8.19
CA TYR A 614 -8.43 2.63 7.40
C TYR A 614 -9.80 3.18 6.96
N PHE A 615 -9.80 4.33 6.28
CA PHE A 615 -11.03 5.06 5.97
C PHE A 615 -11.47 4.95 4.50
N THR A 616 -10.66 4.36 3.63
CA THR A 616 -10.96 4.19 2.20
C THR A 616 -11.79 2.94 1.92
N PRO A 617 -12.42 2.84 0.72
CA PRO A 617 -13.08 1.62 0.30
C PRO A 617 -12.07 0.48 0.17
N TYR A 618 -12.09 -0.43 1.14
CA TYR A 618 -11.12 -1.54 1.28
C TYR A 618 -11.02 -2.41 0.03
N ASN A 619 -12.16 -2.71 -0.62
CA ASN A 619 -12.23 -3.59 -1.79
C ASN A 619 -12.54 -2.81 -3.08
N ALA A 620 -11.52 -2.25 -3.72
CA ALA A 620 -11.70 -1.50 -4.98
C ALA A 620 -12.01 -2.39 -6.19
N MET A 621 -11.84 -3.71 -6.09
CA MET A 621 -12.24 -4.61 -7.18
C MET A 621 -13.74 -4.64 -7.43
N ILE A 622 -14.55 -4.26 -6.44
CA ILE A 622 -15.98 -4.08 -6.65
C ILE A 622 -16.25 -2.98 -7.69
N PHE A 623 -15.48 -1.89 -7.67
CA PHE A 623 -15.57 -0.86 -8.69
C PHE A 623 -15.22 -1.41 -10.08
N VAL A 624 -14.17 -2.24 -10.18
CA VAL A 624 -13.78 -2.90 -11.43
C VAL A 624 -14.88 -3.81 -11.96
N SER A 625 -15.47 -4.67 -11.12
CA SER A 625 -16.58 -5.53 -11.50
C SER A 625 -17.80 -4.72 -11.99
N LEU A 626 -18.09 -3.58 -11.36
CA LEU A 626 -19.19 -2.69 -11.77
C LEU A 626 -18.93 -1.97 -13.09
N CYS A 627 -17.66 -1.68 -13.41
CA CYS A 627 -17.26 -1.13 -14.70
C CYS A 627 -17.16 -2.19 -15.82
N GLY A 628 -17.66 -3.41 -15.60
CA GLY A 628 -17.68 -4.49 -16.60
C GLY A 628 -16.66 -5.63 -16.36
N GLY A 629 -15.91 -5.62 -15.25
CA GLY A 629 -14.99 -6.72 -14.90
C GLY A 629 -14.00 -7.04 -16.01
N LEU A 630 -13.73 -8.33 -16.26
CA LEU A 630 -12.80 -8.76 -17.32
C LEU A 630 -13.17 -8.24 -18.71
N THR A 631 -14.45 -8.03 -19.02
CA THR A 631 -14.86 -7.60 -20.38
C THR A 631 -14.33 -6.21 -20.74
N VAL A 632 -14.20 -5.32 -19.77
CA VAL A 632 -13.68 -3.96 -19.96
C VAL A 632 -12.22 -3.86 -19.53
N PHE A 633 -11.82 -4.64 -18.51
CA PHE A 633 -10.47 -4.56 -17.95
C PHE A 633 -9.44 -5.46 -18.64
N GLY A 634 -9.88 -6.48 -19.37
CA GLY A 634 -9.01 -7.57 -19.83
C GLY A 634 -8.42 -8.37 -18.65
N GLY A 635 -7.65 -9.41 -18.97
CA GLY A 635 -6.95 -10.21 -17.97
C GLY A 635 -5.88 -9.40 -17.23
N GLU A 636 -5.02 -8.74 -17.99
CA GLU A 636 -3.87 -7.99 -17.50
C GLU A 636 -4.32 -6.79 -16.68
N GLY A 637 -5.27 -6.01 -17.22
CA GLY A 637 -5.76 -4.82 -16.53
C GLY A 637 -6.49 -5.16 -15.24
N MET A 638 -7.25 -6.26 -15.21
CA MET A 638 -7.90 -6.71 -13.98
C MET A 638 -6.88 -7.19 -12.94
N LEU A 639 -5.87 -7.97 -13.33
CA LEU A 639 -4.86 -8.46 -12.41
C LEU A 639 -4.04 -7.30 -11.82
N ILE A 640 -3.66 -6.32 -12.63
CA ILE A 640 -2.95 -5.12 -12.16
C ILE A 640 -3.85 -4.30 -11.23
N ALA A 641 -5.13 -4.10 -11.57
CA ALA A 641 -6.08 -3.40 -10.69
C ALA A 641 -6.27 -4.13 -9.35
N LEU A 642 -6.25 -5.47 -9.34
CA LEU A 642 -6.30 -6.29 -8.14
C LEU A 642 -5.07 -6.08 -7.26
N LEU A 643 -3.87 -6.12 -7.85
CA LEU A 643 -2.62 -5.87 -7.12
C LEU A 643 -2.60 -4.46 -6.52
N LEU A 644 -2.91 -3.45 -7.33
CA LEU A 644 -2.99 -2.05 -6.88
C LEU A 644 -4.03 -1.86 -5.78
N SER A 645 -5.22 -2.47 -5.90
CA SER A 645 -6.22 -2.45 -4.84
C SER A 645 -5.65 -3.06 -3.55
N GLY A 646 -4.96 -4.20 -3.65
CA GLY A 646 -4.46 -4.96 -2.53
C GLY A 646 -3.54 -4.19 -1.58
N PHE A 647 -2.72 -3.26 -2.07
CA PHE A 647 -1.84 -2.44 -1.24
C PHE A 647 -2.21 -0.94 -1.16
N LEU A 648 -2.92 -0.36 -2.14
CA LEU A 648 -3.28 1.07 -2.10
C LEU A 648 -4.60 1.34 -1.37
N THR A 649 -5.66 0.60 -1.65
CA THR A 649 -7.02 0.97 -1.21
C THR A 649 -7.41 0.36 0.14
N VAL A 650 -6.67 -0.65 0.55
CA VAL A 650 -6.99 -1.47 1.72
C VAL A 650 -6.58 -0.80 3.03
N THR A 651 -5.54 0.04 3.01
CA THR A 651 -4.82 0.50 4.21
C THR A 651 -4.46 2.00 4.12
N VAL A 652 -3.29 2.39 4.61
CA VAL A 652 -2.92 3.76 4.97
C VAL A 652 -2.30 4.59 3.85
N PHE A 653 -2.19 4.06 2.62
CA PHE A 653 -1.62 4.79 1.48
C PHE A 653 -2.30 6.15 1.27
N PHE A 654 -3.62 6.20 1.42
CA PHE A 654 -4.42 7.42 1.22
C PHE A 654 -4.27 8.47 2.34
N LEU A 655 -3.39 8.27 3.32
CA LEU A 655 -2.92 9.36 4.19
C LEU A 655 -2.04 10.36 3.43
N VAL A 656 -1.33 9.93 2.38
CA VAL A 656 -0.44 10.74 1.55
C VAL A 656 -1.11 12.00 0.98
N PRO A 657 -2.25 11.93 0.25
CA PRO A 657 -2.87 13.10 -0.36
C PRO A 657 -3.26 14.18 0.66
N GLY A 658 -3.84 13.83 1.81
CA GLY A 658 -4.16 14.84 2.83
C GLY A 658 -2.92 15.42 3.51
N THR A 659 -1.89 14.62 3.70
CA THR A 659 -0.61 15.07 4.27
C THR A 659 0.11 16.06 3.32
N GLN A 660 0.03 15.84 2.00
CA GLN A 660 0.52 16.80 1.00
C GLN A 660 -0.23 18.14 1.11
N PHE A 661 -1.56 18.11 1.27
CA PHE A 661 -2.36 19.33 1.43
C PHE A 661 -1.99 20.09 2.71
N GLU A 662 -1.89 19.37 3.84
CA GLU A 662 -1.50 19.90 5.14
C GLU A 662 -0.12 20.59 5.07
N LEU A 663 0.87 19.94 4.43
CA LEU A 663 2.20 20.51 4.21
C LEU A 663 2.13 21.81 3.38
N ILE A 664 1.41 21.81 2.26
CA ILE A 664 1.29 22.99 1.39
C ILE A 664 0.70 24.16 2.19
N GLN A 665 -0.39 23.91 2.90
CA GLN A 665 -1.13 24.95 3.58
C GLN A 665 -0.39 25.49 4.81
N VAL A 666 0.20 24.62 5.63
CA VAL A 666 0.98 25.03 6.81
C VAL A 666 2.28 25.69 6.38
N GLY A 667 2.97 25.11 5.38
CA GLY A 667 4.20 25.66 4.82
C GLY A 667 4.01 27.07 4.25
N LYS A 668 2.89 27.33 3.56
CA LYS A 668 2.53 28.68 3.10
C LYS A 668 2.32 29.65 4.26
N ARG A 669 1.63 29.24 5.34
CA ARG A 669 1.44 30.08 6.55
C ARG A 669 2.77 30.43 7.22
N MET A 670 3.73 29.52 7.21
CA MET A 670 5.09 29.73 7.73
C MET A 670 6.02 30.48 6.77
N GLY A 671 5.56 30.82 5.56
CA GLY A 671 6.38 31.52 4.56
C GLY A 671 7.51 30.66 3.99
N ILE A 672 7.37 29.34 3.96
CA ILE A 672 8.38 28.43 3.40
C ILE A 672 8.46 28.59 1.88
N GLN A 673 9.68 28.55 1.33
CA GLN A 673 9.89 28.55 -0.12
C GLN A 673 9.06 27.44 -0.81
N PRO A 674 8.21 27.76 -1.80
CA PRO A 674 7.27 26.79 -2.36
C PRO A 674 7.94 25.56 -3.01
N ARG A 675 9.12 25.74 -3.61
CA ARG A 675 9.93 24.62 -4.15
C ARG A 675 10.33 23.62 -3.07
N HIS A 676 10.55 24.07 -1.83
CA HIS A 676 10.92 23.21 -0.72
C HIS A 676 9.72 22.38 -0.23
N LEU A 677 8.49 22.86 -0.40
CA LEU A 677 7.28 22.07 -0.16
C LEU A 677 7.15 20.93 -1.18
N LEU A 678 7.42 21.21 -2.46
CA LEU A 678 7.50 20.16 -3.50
C LEU A 678 8.59 19.13 -3.19
N TYR A 679 9.80 19.58 -2.85
CA TYR A 679 10.90 18.68 -2.50
C TYR A 679 10.60 17.86 -1.24
N THR A 680 9.91 18.43 -0.26
CA THR A 680 9.45 17.67 0.93
C THR A 680 8.49 16.56 0.54
N CYS A 681 7.52 16.82 -0.35
CA CYS A 681 6.65 15.78 -0.89
C CYS A 681 7.44 14.67 -1.59
N LEU A 682 8.35 15.04 -2.50
CA LEU A 682 9.15 14.09 -3.26
C LEU A 682 10.08 13.27 -2.36
N LEU A 683 10.77 13.91 -1.41
CA LEU A 683 11.66 13.23 -0.46
C LEU A 683 10.88 12.25 0.42
N GLY A 684 9.68 12.60 0.89
CA GLY A 684 8.83 11.70 1.66
C GLY A 684 8.40 10.46 0.86
N ILE A 685 7.91 10.66 -0.37
CA ILE A 685 7.47 9.55 -1.22
C ILE A 685 8.64 8.65 -1.63
N LEU A 686 9.74 9.24 -2.13
CA LEU A 686 10.94 8.50 -2.52
C LEU A 686 11.60 7.83 -1.31
N GLY A 687 11.62 8.48 -0.15
CA GLY A 687 12.11 7.90 1.10
C GLY A 687 11.26 6.69 1.53
N GLY A 688 9.94 6.79 1.46
CA GLY A 688 9.03 5.67 1.72
C GLY A 688 9.27 4.49 0.78
N LEU A 689 9.46 4.75 -0.51
CA LEU A 689 9.73 3.71 -1.51
C LEU A 689 11.13 3.09 -1.33
N PHE A 690 12.19 3.90 -1.29
CA PHE A 690 13.56 3.39 -1.35
C PHE A 690 14.18 3.10 0.01
N ILE A 691 14.02 3.98 1.00
CA ILE A 691 14.53 3.70 2.36
C ILE A 691 13.66 2.62 3.00
N GLY A 692 12.33 2.74 2.88
CA GLY A 692 11.41 1.70 3.34
C GLY A 692 11.67 0.34 2.70
N GLY A 693 11.85 0.34 1.38
CA GLY A 693 12.15 -0.87 0.61
C GLY A 693 13.49 -1.48 0.96
N TRP A 694 14.51 -0.64 1.14
CA TRP A 694 15.82 -1.09 1.57
C TRP A 694 15.75 -1.77 2.94
N VAL A 695 15.11 -1.16 3.96
CA VAL A 695 14.99 -1.78 5.29
C VAL A 695 14.14 -3.07 5.21
N PHE A 696 13.00 -3.04 4.54
CA PHE A 696 12.09 -4.19 4.43
C PHE A 696 12.73 -5.37 3.69
N LEU A 697 13.27 -5.14 2.49
CA LEU A 697 13.89 -6.19 1.69
C LEU A 697 15.18 -6.69 2.35
N SER A 698 16.00 -5.83 2.97
CA SER A 698 17.20 -6.29 3.67
C SER A 698 16.87 -7.29 4.78
N ASN A 699 15.81 -7.02 5.55
CA ASN A 699 15.31 -7.97 6.55
C ASN A 699 14.77 -9.25 5.90
N ALA A 700 13.99 -9.14 4.82
CA ALA A 700 13.46 -10.29 4.10
C ALA A 700 14.57 -11.21 3.57
N TYR A 701 15.62 -10.66 2.94
CA TYR A 701 16.75 -11.44 2.44
C TYR A 701 17.68 -11.96 3.53
N ALA A 702 17.79 -11.27 4.67
CA ALA A 702 18.63 -11.70 5.78
C ALA A 702 18.02 -12.88 6.56
N PHE A 703 16.73 -12.79 6.92
CA PHE A 703 16.07 -13.80 7.74
C PHE A 703 15.24 -14.81 6.94
N GLY A 704 14.78 -14.42 5.75
CA GLY A 704 13.75 -15.13 5.00
C GLY A 704 12.35 -14.77 5.48
N GLY A 705 11.52 -14.23 4.58
CA GLY A 705 10.10 -13.94 4.83
C GLY A 705 9.30 -15.09 5.45
N ASP A 706 9.61 -16.34 5.12
CA ASP A 706 8.95 -17.53 5.67
C ASP A 706 9.30 -17.79 7.15
N ASN A 707 10.39 -17.20 7.65
CA ASN A 707 10.85 -17.34 9.04
C ASN A 707 10.47 -16.15 9.93
N ILE A 708 9.87 -15.09 9.38
CA ILE A 708 9.56 -13.86 10.09
C ILE A 708 8.26 -14.00 10.90
N ARG A 709 8.17 -13.45 12.13
CA ARG A 709 6.97 -13.57 12.98
C ARG A 709 5.73 -12.95 12.33
N PHE A 710 5.88 -11.79 11.69
CA PHE A 710 4.80 -11.13 10.95
C PHE A 710 4.59 -11.71 9.55
N GLN A 711 3.94 -12.87 9.50
CA GLN A 711 3.70 -13.59 8.25
C GLN A 711 2.78 -12.86 7.26
N TRP A 712 1.94 -11.92 7.71
CA TRP A 712 0.99 -11.21 6.86
C TRP A 712 1.64 -10.43 5.71
N ALA A 713 2.90 -9.99 5.86
CA ALA A 713 3.64 -9.30 4.80
C ALA A 713 4.22 -10.21 3.71
N PHE A 714 4.23 -11.52 3.96
CA PHE A 714 4.92 -12.51 3.13
C PHE A 714 3.96 -13.59 2.62
N ASN A 715 3.22 -14.23 3.52
CA ASN A 715 2.40 -15.41 3.22
C ASN A 715 0.90 -15.13 3.42
N GLY A 716 0.06 -15.97 2.79
CA GLY A 716 -1.39 -15.96 2.99
C GLY A 716 -2.18 -14.95 2.15
N LEU A 717 -1.59 -14.35 1.11
CA LEU A 717 -2.29 -13.39 0.24
C LEU A 717 -2.95 -14.04 -1.00
N GLU A 718 -2.95 -15.37 -1.11
CA GLU A 718 -3.63 -16.09 -2.19
C GLU A 718 -5.14 -15.79 -2.24
N PHE A 719 -5.77 -15.50 -1.09
CA PHE A 719 -7.19 -15.13 -1.07
C PHE A 719 -7.50 -13.89 -1.92
N PHE A 720 -6.54 -13.00 -2.18
CA PHE A 720 -6.72 -11.89 -3.11
C PHE A 720 -6.94 -12.39 -4.53
N MET A 721 -6.20 -13.43 -4.95
CA MET A 721 -6.34 -14.04 -6.27
C MET A 721 -7.66 -14.79 -6.44
N ARG A 722 -8.35 -15.14 -5.35
CA ARG A 722 -9.69 -15.73 -5.41
C ARG A 722 -10.66 -14.87 -6.22
N ARG A 723 -10.58 -13.54 -6.11
CA ARG A 723 -11.49 -12.65 -6.87
C ARG A 723 -11.21 -12.74 -8.37
N PHE A 724 -9.94 -12.76 -8.77
CA PHE A 724 -9.56 -12.97 -10.16
C PHE A 724 -10.07 -14.32 -10.67
N ARG A 725 -9.84 -15.42 -9.92
CA ARG A 725 -10.29 -16.76 -10.32
C ARG A 725 -11.80 -16.84 -10.50
N VAL A 726 -12.59 -16.25 -9.59
CA VAL A 726 -14.06 -16.23 -9.69
C VAL A 726 -14.52 -15.49 -10.94
N GLU A 727 -14.00 -14.29 -11.18
CA GLU A 727 -14.41 -13.47 -12.32
C GLU A 727 -13.93 -14.08 -13.65
N HIS A 728 -12.72 -14.67 -13.67
CA HIS A 728 -12.19 -15.42 -14.80
C HIS A 728 -13.03 -16.66 -15.12
N ALA A 729 -13.47 -17.39 -14.09
CA ALA A 729 -14.36 -18.54 -14.26
C ALA A 729 -15.73 -18.12 -14.79
N GLN A 730 -16.29 -17.00 -14.30
CA GLN A 730 -17.54 -16.44 -14.80
C GLN A 730 -17.42 -15.99 -16.26
N ALA A 731 -16.35 -15.28 -16.62
CA ALA A 731 -16.08 -14.84 -17.98
C ALA A 731 -15.85 -16.03 -18.93
N THR A 732 -15.14 -17.07 -18.46
CA THR A 732 -14.95 -18.31 -19.22
C THR A 732 -16.27 -19.04 -19.43
N ALA A 733 -17.10 -19.16 -18.40
CA ALA A 733 -18.43 -19.76 -18.54
C ALA A 733 -19.30 -18.97 -19.52
N ALA A 734 -19.24 -17.63 -19.49
CA ALA A 734 -19.95 -16.78 -20.44
C ALA A 734 -19.46 -16.97 -21.90
N LEU A 735 -18.15 -17.11 -22.11
CA LEU A 735 -17.56 -17.39 -23.43
C LEU A 735 -17.98 -18.76 -23.98
N LEU A 736 -18.07 -19.77 -23.10
CA LEU A 736 -18.38 -21.15 -23.48
C LEU A 736 -19.88 -21.46 -23.58
N ARG A 737 -20.75 -20.56 -23.09
CA ARG A 737 -22.21 -20.73 -23.17
C ARG A 737 -22.70 -20.64 -24.61
N THR A 738 -23.56 -21.58 -25.00
CA THR A 738 -24.48 -21.40 -26.13
C THR A 738 -25.68 -20.54 -25.72
N ALA A 739 -26.30 -19.85 -26.68
CA ALA A 739 -27.34 -18.84 -26.44
C ALA A 739 -28.56 -19.33 -25.62
N GLU A 740 -28.79 -20.65 -25.51
CA GLU A 740 -29.91 -21.25 -24.78
C GLU A 740 -29.72 -21.36 -23.25
N GLN A 741 -28.51 -21.10 -22.72
CA GLN A 741 -28.17 -21.30 -21.30
C GLN A 741 -28.06 -20.01 -20.47
N ALA A 742 -28.60 -18.89 -20.97
CA ALA A 742 -28.59 -17.62 -20.24
C ALA A 742 -29.53 -17.69 -19.02
N ALA A 743 -28.95 -17.78 -17.82
CA ALA A 743 -29.70 -17.67 -16.58
C ALA A 743 -30.34 -16.27 -16.47
N PRO A 744 -31.55 -16.14 -15.88
CA PRO A 744 -32.17 -14.84 -15.67
C PRO A 744 -31.26 -13.93 -14.81
N ASP A 745 -31.14 -12.66 -15.21
CA ASP A 745 -30.32 -11.67 -14.51
C ASP A 745 -30.81 -11.48 -13.06
N ALA A 746 -30.07 -12.05 -12.12
CA ALA A 746 -30.31 -11.80 -10.71
C ALA A 746 -30.14 -10.30 -10.40
N PRO A 747 -31.00 -9.69 -9.56
CA PRO A 747 -30.86 -8.29 -9.20
C PRO A 747 -29.49 -8.00 -8.56
N ASN A 748 -28.69 -7.13 -9.19
CA ASN A 748 -27.42 -6.68 -8.62
C ASN A 748 -27.67 -5.63 -7.50
N TRP A 749 -28.03 -6.13 -6.31
CA TRP A 749 -28.28 -5.29 -5.14
C TRP A 749 -27.08 -4.42 -4.76
N GLY A 750 -25.86 -4.92 -4.90
CA GLY A 750 -24.65 -4.17 -4.60
C GLY A 750 -24.53 -2.89 -5.44
N ALA A 751 -24.74 -3.00 -6.76
CA ALA A 751 -24.76 -1.83 -7.65
C ALA A 751 -25.84 -0.82 -7.26
N ARG A 752 -27.05 -1.29 -6.93
CA ARG A 752 -28.17 -0.41 -6.52
C ARG A 752 -27.85 0.32 -5.22
N VAL A 753 -27.31 -0.40 -4.22
CA VAL A 753 -26.89 0.17 -2.92
C VAL A 753 -25.81 1.21 -3.12
N MET A 754 -24.82 0.96 -3.98
CA MET A 754 -23.78 1.92 -4.30
C MET A 754 -24.37 3.24 -4.84
N VAL A 755 -25.29 3.17 -5.81
CA VAL A 755 -25.95 4.36 -6.37
C VAL A 755 -26.76 5.10 -5.30
N VAL A 756 -27.57 4.37 -4.53
CA VAL A 756 -28.40 4.95 -3.46
C VAL A 756 -27.55 5.65 -2.40
N TRP A 757 -26.44 5.05 -1.97
CA TRP A 757 -25.54 5.67 -0.99
C TRP A 757 -24.82 6.90 -1.54
N GLY A 758 -24.48 6.90 -2.84
CA GLY A 758 -24.00 8.09 -3.52
C GLY A 758 -25.02 9.22 -3.48
N LEU A 759 -26.28 8.94 -3.85
CA LEU A 759 -27.35 9.93 -3.84
C LEU A 759 -27.66 10.47 -2.44
N ILE A 760 -27.70 9.61 -1.42
CA ILE A 760 -27.90 10.05 -0.02
C ILE A 760 -26.74 10.95 0.42
N THR A 761 -25.51 10.58 0.07
CA THR A 761 -24.32 11.41 0.40
C THR A 761 -24.40 12.78 -0.27
N MET A 762 -24.81 12.84 -1.53
CA MET A 762 -25.02 14.10 -2.24
C MET A 762 -26.11 14.93 -1.57
N ALA A 763 -27.25 14.32 -1.21
CA ALA A 763 -28.34 14.98 -0.53
C ALA A 763 -27.92 15.55 0.83
N LEU A 764 -27.22 14.77 1.67
CA LEU A 764 -26.69 15.22 2.95
C LEU A 764 -25.71 16.38 2.79
N THR A 765 -24.87 16.35 1.75
CA THR A 765 -23.94 17.44 1.45
C THR A 765 -24.66 18.71 1.03
N LEU A 766 -25.72 18.60 0.21
CA LEU A 766 -26.56 19.72 -0.17
C LEU A 766 -27.35 20.29 1.01
N LEU A 767 -27.91 19.44 1.87
CA LEU A 767 -28.60 19.88 3.08
C LEU A 767 -27.66 20.70 3.97
N ARG A 768 -26.42 20.23 4.17
CA ARG A 768 -25.40 20.96 4.92
C ARG A 768 -25.01 22.30 4.26
N GLN A 769 -25.02 22.36 2.94
CA GLN A 769 -24.68 23.58 2.19
C GLN A 769 -25.81 24.63 2.24
N PHE A 770 -27.08 24.21 2.18
CA PHE A 770 -28.23 25.12 2.10
C PHE A 770 -28.82 25.49 3.47
N PHE A 771 -28.78 24.58 4.45
CA PHE A 771 -29.34 24.82 5.78
C PHE A 771 -28.25 25.18 6.78
N ALA A 772 -28.12 26.48 7.04
CA ALA A 772 -27.25 26.99 8.11
C ALA A 772 -27.68 26.39 9.46
N GLY A 773 -26.80 25.58 10.07
CA GLY A 773 -27.08 24.88 11.33
C GLY A 773 -27.35 23.38 11.19
N PHE A 774 -27.37 22.83 9.97
CA PHE A 774 -27.43 21.38 9.79
C PHE A 774 -26.19 20.72 10.40
N TRP A 775 -26.38 20.04 11.52
CA TRP A 775 -25.28 19.55 12.36
C TRP A 775 -24.64 18.28 11.80
N PHE A 776 -25.42 17.40 11.16
CA PHE A 776 -24.93 16.12 10.67
C PHE A 776 -23.98 16.31 9.49
N HIS A 777 -22.78 15.73 9.60
CA HIS A 777 -21.72 15.84 8.60
C HIS A 777 -21.78 14.63 7.66
N PRO A 778 -21.74 14.82 6.32
CA PRO A 778 -21.81 13.71 5.37
C PRO A 778 -20.70 12.66 5.58
N ILE A 779 -19.52 13.08 6.05
CA ILE A 779 -18.42 12.17 6.44
C ILE A 779 -18.86 11.04 7.38
N GLY A 780 -19.79 11.32 8.31
CA GLY A 780 -20.32 10.32 9.23
C GLY A 780 -21.01 9.19 8.49
N PHE A 781 -21.87 9.55 7.53
CA PHE A 781 -22.54 8.59 6.67
C PHE A 781 -21.56 7.83 5.76
N ILE A 782 -20.62 8.53 5.13
CA ILE A 782 -19.66 7.91 4.21
C ILE A 782 -18.74 6.92 4.94
N LEU A 783 -18.25 7.27 6.14
CA LEU A 783 -17.29 6.47 6.89
C LEU A 783 -17.95 5.51 7.89
N GLY A 784 -19.27 5.57 8.06
CA GLY A 784 -20.00 4.74 9.03
C GLY A 784 -19.76 3.24 8.82
N GLY A 785 -19.75 2.81 7.55
CA GLY A 785 -19.41 1.46 7.12
C GLY A 785 -17.93 1.25 6.79
N SER A 786 -17.01 2.16 7.11
CA SER A 786 -15.59 1.98 6.78
C SER A 786 -14.84 1.20 7.86
N HIS A 787 -13.67 0.63 7.53
CA HIS A 787 -12.82 -0.10 8.49
C HIS A 787 -12.23 0.80 9.59
N LEU A 788 -12.44 2.12 9.50
CA LEU A 788 -12.06 3.09 10.52
C LEU A 788 -12.68 2.78 11.88
N ASN A 789 -13.86 2.13 11.89
CA ASN A 789 -14.55 1.75 13.12
C ASN A 789 -14.33 0.27 13.52
N ASP A 790 -13.55 -0.49 12.75
CA ASP A 790 -13.16 -1.84 13.13
C ASP A 790 -12.11 -1.74 14.23
N GLY A 791 -12.30 -2.48 15.33
CA GLY A 791 -11.59 -2.22 16.60
C GLY A 791 -12.31 -1.20 17.50
N ALA A 792 -13.60 -0.92 17.25
CA ALA A 792 -14.47 -0.16 18.16
C ALA A 792 -14.05 1.30 18.43
N ASN A 793 -13.37 1.93 17.47
CA ASN A 793 -12.94 3.33 17.56
C ASN A 793 -14.10 4.32 17.80
N TRP A 794 -15.34 3.94 17.49
CA TRP A 794 -16.54 4.71 17.81
C TRP A 794 -16.65 5.04 19.31
N GLY A 795 -16.17 4.16 20.20
CA GLY A 795 -16.17 4.40 21.64
C GLY A 795 -15.22 5.54 22.03
N SER A 796 -14.00 5.51 21.50
CA SER A 796 -13.00 6.57 21.66
C SER A 796 -13.49 7.92 21.08
N LEU A 797 -14.16 7.90 19.92
CA LEU A 797 -14.75 9.09 19.32
C LEU A 797 -15.88 9.68 20.17
N LEU A 798 -16.73 8.82 20.76
CA LEU A 798 -17.80 9.23 21.65
C LEU A 798 -17.25 9.86 22.94
N VAL A 799 -16.20 9.28 23.52
CA VAL A 799 -15.52 9.85 24.69
C VAL A 799 -14.89 11.21 24.36
N ALA A 800 -14.18 11.32 23.23
CA ALA A 800 -13.62 12.60 22.79
C ALA A 800 -14.70 13.68 22.58
N TRP A 801 -15.85 13.31 21.99
CA TRP A 801 -17.00 14.19 21.86
C TRP A 801 -17.53 14.63 23.23
N ALA A 802 -17.77 13.68 24.14
CA ALA A 802 -18.33 13.97 25.46
C ALA A 802 -17.40 14.90 26.27
N VAL A 803 -16.10 14.60 26.30
CA VAL A 803 -15.09 15.42 26.98
C VAL A 803 -15.04 16.84 26.38
N ARG A 804 -14.95 16.95 25.05
CA ARG A 804 -14.88 18.26 24.38
C ARG A 804 -16.17 19.07 24.58
N ALA A 805 -17.33 18.43 24.46
CA ALA A 805 -18.64 19.07 24.64
C ALA A 805 -18.81 19.59 26.07
N LEU A 806 -18.44 18.78 27.07
CA LEU A 806 -18.51 19.15 28.48
C LEU A 806 -17.59 20.34 28.79
N VAL A 807 -16.33 20.28 28.36
CA VAL A 807 -15.35 21.35 28.62
C VAL A 807 -15.73 22.63 27.89
N LEU A 808 -16.26 22.54 26.67
CA LEU A 808 -16.76 23.69 25.92
C LEU A 808 -17.98 24.32 26.63
N LYS A 809 -18.90 23.51 27.15
CA LYS A 809 -20.12 23.98 27.82
C LYS A 809 -19.83 24.62 29.18
N ILE A 810 -18.89 24.07 29.96
CA ILE A 810 -18.56 24.56 31.30
C ILE A 810 -17.54 25.70 31.25
N GLY A 811 -16.46 25.54 30.49
CA GLY A 811 -15.30 26.45 30.51
C GLY A 811 -15.16 27.35 29.28
N GLY A 812 -16.02 27.19 28.28
CA GLY A 812 -15.97 27.96 27.04
C GLY A 812 -14.76 27.64 26.15
N ALA A 813 -14.63 28.38 25.04
CA ALA A 813 -13.57 28.19 24.07
C ALA A 813 -12.15 28.43 24.65
N SER A 814 -12.03 29.28 25.67
CA SER A 814 -10.74 29.53 26.34
C SER A 814 -10.25 28.29 27.11
N ALA A 815 -11.14 27.57 27.81
CA ALA A 815 -10.77 26.33 28.49
C ALA A 815 -10.34 25.24 27.49
N VAL A 816 -11.05 25.13 26.37
CA VAL A 816 -10.69 24.21 25.29
C VAL A 816 -9.28 24.52 24.75
N ARG A 817 -9.02 25.78 24.38
CA ARG A 817 -7.74 26.18 23.79
C ARG A 817 -6.57 26.10 24.76
N ASN A 818 -6.74 26.60 25.99
CA ASN A 818 -5.63 26.83 26.92
C ASN A 818 -5.40 25.69 27.92
N LYS A 819 -6.40 24.83 28.12
CA LYS A 819 -6.33 23.69 29.07
C LYS A 819 -6.48 22.35 28.35
N LEU A 820 -7.59 22.16 27.62
CA LEU A 820 -7.92 20.86 27.00
C LEU A 820 -6.93 20.45 25.91
N HIS A 821 -6.64 21.36 24.96
CA HIS A 821 -5.73 21.06 23.86
C HIS A 821 -4.31 20.73 24.38
N PRO A 822 -3.67 21.53 25.25
CA PRO A 822 -2.38 21.15 25.83
C PRO A 822 -2.42 19.82 26.57
N PHE A 823 -3.49 19.55 27.34
CA PHE A 823 -3.66 18.27 28.03
C PHE A 823 -3.62 17.09 27.06
N PHE A 824 -4.36 17.14 25.95
CA PHE A 824 -4.37 16.05 24.98
C PHE A 824 -3.14 15.99 24.07
N VAL A 825 -2.39 17.09 23.88
CA VAL A 825 -1.02 16.99 23.35
C VAL A 825 -0.14 16.19 24.32
N GLY A 826 -0.24 16.46 25.62
CA GLY A 826 0.47 15.72 26.65
C GLY A 826 0.07 14.24 26.70
N ALA A 827 -1.23 13.95 26.68
CA ALA A 827 -1.75 12.59 26.67
C ALA A 827 -1.28 11.79 25.45
N PHE A 828 -1.23 12.43 24.26
CA PHE A 828 -0.65 11.83 23.07
C PHE A 828 0.83 11.47 23.26
N VAL A 829 1.63 12.41 23.80
CA VAL A 829 3.06 12.17 24.07
C VAL A 829 3.25 11.09 25.15
N GLY A 830 2.38 11.04 26.16
CA GLY A 830 2.39 10.01 27.20
C GLY A 830 2.08 8.62 26.62
N ALA A 831 1.05 8.50 25.78
CA ALA A 831 0.75 7.27 25.06
C ALA A 831 1.89 6.83 24.12
N LEU A 832 2.52 7.79 23.44
CA LEU A 832 3.70 7.54 22.60
C LEU A 832 4.89 7.04 23.41
N ALA A 833 5.13 7.63 24.59
CA ALA A 833 6.19 7.18 25.50
C ALA A 833 5.91 5.76 26.03
N THR A 834 4.66 5.44 26.39
CA THR A 834 4.25 4.08 26.76
C THR A 834 4.61 3.09 25.65
N LEU A 835 4.23 3.37 24.40
CA LEU A 835 4.54 2.49 23.26
C LEU A 835 6.05 2.29 23.08
N LEU A 836 6.86 3.33 23.26
CA LEU A 836 8.31 3.23 23.16
C LEU A 836 8.94 2.41 24.30
N ILE A 837 8.44 2.58 25.53
CA ILE A 837 8.89 1.80 26.69
C ILE A 837 8.58 0.31 26.47
N PHE A 838 7.35 -0.01 26.07
CA PHE A 838 6.98 -1.40 25.83
C PHE A 838 7.64 -1.99 24.59
N ALA A 839 7.99 -1.20 23.58
CA ALA A 839 8.82 -1.69 22.46
C ALA A 839 10.19 -2.19 22.93
N VAL A 840 10.80 -1.52 23.92
CA VAL A 840 12.06 -1.99 24.54
C VAL A 840 11.83 -3.23 25.39
N ILE A 841 10.75 -3.26 26.20
CA ILE A 841 10.43 -4.42 27.06
C ILE A 841 10.13 -5.66 26.22
N ASN A 842 9.30 -5.52 25.18
CA ASN A 842 8.95 -6.59 24.25
C ASN A 842 10.19 -7.09 23.49
N SER A 843 11.09 -6.20 23.07
CA SER A 843 12.39 -6.56 22.49
C SER A 843 13.21 -7.45 23.43
N ILE A 844 13.31 -7.07 24.72
CA ILE A 844 14.01 -7.87 25.73
C ILE A 844 13.31 -9.23 25.90
N SER A 845 11.99 -9.26 26.04
CA SER A 845 11.20 -10.50 26.16
C SER A 845 11.45 -11.45 25.01
N VAL A 846 11.33 -10.97 23.76
CA VAL A 846 11.53 -11.80 22.56
C VAL A 846 12.97 -12.31 22.46
N THR A 847 13.97 -11.49 22.79
CA THR A 847 15.37 -11.94 22.79
C THR A 847 15.69 -12.97 23.86
N GLN A 848 14.94 -12.99 24.96
CA GLN A 848 15.05 -14.01 26.02
C GLN A 848 14.25 -15.29 25.70
N GLY A 849 13.46 -15.29 24.62
CA GLY A 849 12.57 -16.40 24.25
C GLY A 849 11.21 -16.38 24.94
N ASP A 850 10.90 -15.34 25.72
CA ASP A 850 9.62 -15.14 26.37
C ASP A 850 8.58 -14.61 25.35
N GLY A 851 7.53 -15.39 25.12
CA GLY A 851 6.48 -15.11 24.13
C GLY A 851 5.48 -14.01 24.52
N THR A 852 5.52 -13.53 25.77
CA THR A 852 4.65 -12.45 26.28
C THR A 852 5.05 -11.10 25.71
N CYS A 853 4.12 -10.40 25.06
CA CYS A 853 4.36 -9.04 24.56
C CYS A 853 3.14 -8.16 24.84
N TYR A 854 3.38 -6.91 25.22
CA TYR A 854 2.33 -5.89 25.25
C TYR A 854 2.07 -5.38 23.83
N SER A 855 0.87 -5.68 23.30
CA SER A 855 0.51 -5.42 21.91
C SER A 855 -0.53 -4.31 21.71
N GLU A 856 -1.07 -3.74 22.79
CA GLU A 856 -2.21 -2.83 22.70
C GLU A 856 -1.82 -1.37 22.50
N ILE A 857 -2.66 -0.61 21.80
CA ILE A 857 -2.55 0.85 21.82
C ILE A 857 -3.16 1.34 23.15
N PRO A 858 -2.41 2.14 23.93
CA PRO A 858 -2.92 2.71 25.19
C PRO A 858 -4.23 3.49 25.03
#